data_AF-A0A6P8IAP4-F1
#
_entry.id   AF-A0A6P8IAP4-F1
#
_cell.length_a   1.000
_cell.length_b   1.000
_cell.length_c   1.000
_cell.angle_alpha   90.00
_cell.angle_beta   90.00
_cell.angle_gamma   90.00
#
_symmetry.space_group_name_H-M   'P 1'
#
loop_
_entity.id
_entity.type
_entity.pdbx_description
1 polymer ?
#
loop_
_entity_poly.entity_id
_entity_poly.type
_entity_poly.pdbx_seq_one_letter_code
_entity_poly.pdbx_strand_id
1 'polypeptide(L)'
;MSGIWYHQKLNRLDTEKMLLEFNKDGSFLIRDSESVPNAFVLSLLFQGHIHHYRIFTKVDGRYYMQAVQGVENHHFDTLGQIVNYYSQPVRGLPCQLSYPYPVDTGEDEDSDEEEDDDLEENEEPNNDQNAAAQAAFKRQMSEVKSENRIDQDFKDALGYYLGEPLLKDLHTVANGGQALEGFQKLLVSSSQDLMKDLALLISRLSFLQEVFSCKSSDNNRTIKFSSLGQADESMSEYEKLCRLLADSIAGVSTVHTQALKSIEYLVKIQEGTDNQPEKPQNRVFEVSEKSVSFRSKSYLSVDYIQGRISFLKNERDAPETGNTIDHSKITQLIKSRTNIKRLSMKIESKPIKEFEFDDGKSREVFCQLVQQVKNQNSKDQALEQISVFVGTWNMGDASPPENLSSWYKCQGHGSTRDTDVAHFAHDIYAIGTQECSYSESNWISKIKNDLHNLFDIEFKTVGVCSLWGIRIVILVKIAHQNLISHVQQSSVKTGLANALGNKGAVGISFMFSATSLCFINCHLAARSTRVLRRNQNYHDILKGLNLGQKNVFDLTNQFNHVFWFGDLNYRIDLQVMDVLENIKTNNLSKMREYDQLKQEIQKGNVFVGFKEEQINFLPTYRHKRGGKEYVWEKTKRSGILINVPSWCDRVLCHSFPDTKIACTSYGCTENIRTSDHWPVFSTFDVGIVSQYAAKPEQNGSQSSKEGCEIIFHKIEAKIKTNSKPLFVIEFHSSCLEKMGKSNQNSIPGYSKASGNKILYASPEWGRQVLPKLYPIIPDRDYLQNQHLLLAIKSVDSDESYGECCISLKAMIADTPQTFTAKLTHSGEETGSLSAEMHVKLLNAGDGTASSSRGLIKEDDDGDVNMNKLAVKPGKAARRKSCKVAKGTSLDIPVNTER
;
A
#
# COMPACT_ATOMS: atom_id res chain seq x y z
N MET A 1 38.97 -8.32 9.17
CA MET A 1 38.26 -9.32 9.97
C MET A 1 36.81 -8.88 10.06
N SER A 2 35.89 -9.56 9.37
CA SER A 2 34.46 -9.44 9.61
C SER A 2 34.23 -9.72 11.10
N GLY A 3 33.79 -8.69 11.82
CA GLY A 3 33.88 -8.67 13.27
C GLY A 3 32.98 -9.73 13.91
N ILE A 4 33.56 -10.54 14.80
CA ILE A 4 32.90 -11.53 15.68
C ILE A 4 31.76 -10.90 16.53
N TRP A 5 31.60 -9.58 16.50
CA TRP A 5 30.62 -8.76 17.23
C TRP A 5 29.47 -8.22 16.38
N TYR A 6 29.43 -8.44 15.05
CA TYR A 6 28.39 -7.90 14.18
C TYR A 6 27.30 -8.92 13.85
N HIS A 7 26.06 -8.61 14.24
CA HIS A 7 24.88 -9.49 14.15
C HIS A 7 23.80 -8.85 13.29
N GLN A 8 23.76 -9.16 12.01
CA GLN A 8 22.90 -8.47 11.04
C GLN A 8 21.39 -8.65 11.31
N LYS A 9 20.96 -9.84 11.72
CA LYS A 9 19.53 -10.21 11.80
C LYS A 9 18.94 -10.18 13.21
N LEU A 10 19.74 -9.80 14.21
CA LEU A 10 19.33 -9.90 15.61
C LEU A 10 18.42 -8.72 16.00
N ASN A 11 17.25 -9.02 16.56
CA ASN A 11 16.32 -8.00 17.03
C ASN A 11 16.75 -7.42 18.40
N ARG A 12 16.11 -6.34 18.86
CA ARG A 12 16.40 -5.67 20.14
C ARG A 12 16.21 -6.61 21.32
N LEU A 13 15.05 -7.27 21.41
CA LEU A 13 14.69 -8.07 22.58
C LEU A 13 15.62 -9.27 22.77
N ASP A 14 15.98 -9.94 21.69
CA ASP A 14 16.92 -11.05 21.67
C ASP A 14 18.33 -10.56 22.00
N THR A 15 18.77 -9.43 21.43
CA THR A 15 20.04 -8.78 21.80
C THR A 15 20.12 -8.52 23.30
N GLU A 16 19.06 -7.94 23.86
CA GLU A 16 19.00 -7.63 25.28
C GLU A 16 19.05 -8.90 26.14
N LYS A 17 18.29 -9.92 25.76
CA LYS A 17 18.29 -11.22 26.45
C LYS A 17 19.67 -11.86 26.41
N MET A 18 20.31 -11.95 25.24
CA MET A 18 21.62 -12.57 25.05
C MET A 18 22.71 -11.88 25.86
N LEU A 19 22.76 -10.55 25.85
CA LEU A 19 23.73 -9.79 26.64
C LEU A 19 23.52 -10.00 28.14
N LEU A 20 22.27 -10.02 28.62
CA LEU A 20 21.95 -10.30 30.03
C LEU A 20 22.29 -11.73 30.44
N GLU A 21 22.09 -12.72 29.57
CA GLU A 21 22.48 -14.11 29.81
C GLU A 21 24.01 -14.26 29.87
N PHE A 22 24.75 -13.50 29.06
CA PHE A 22 26.21 -13.43 29.12
C PHE A 22 26.74 -12.79 30.41
N ASN A 23 25.96 -11.84 30.96
CA ASN A 23 26.11 -11.26 32.30
C ASN A 23 27.53 -10.78 32.66
N LYS A 24 28.19 -10.06 31.75
CA LYS A 24 29.55 -9.54 31.95
C LYS A 24 29.64 -8.08 31.52
N ASP A 25 30.04 -7.20 32.43
CA ASP A 25 30.19 -5.77 32.15
C ASP A 25 31.19 -5.52 31.02
N GLY A 26 30.87 -4.61 30.10
CA GLY A 26 31.66 -4.35 28.90
C GLY A 26 31.36 -5.31 27.75
N SER A 27 30.36 -6.19 27.89
CA SER A 27 29.94 -7.06 26.79
C SER A 27 29.10 -6.31 25.77
N PHE A 28 29.37 -6.52 24.49
CA PHE A 28 28.76 -5.73 23.43
C PHE A 28 28.57 -6.50 22.13
N LEU A 29 27.66 -5.99 21.31
CA LEU A 29 27.51 -6.37 19.90
C LEU A 29 26.97 -5.19 19.08
N ILE A 30 27.15 -5.24 17.77
CA ILE A 30 26.55 -4.29 16.82
C ILE A 30 25.54 -5.04 15.97
N ARG A 31 24.34 -4.49 15.81
CA ARG A 31 23.28 -5.02 14.95
C ARG A 31 22.76 -3.97 13.98
N ASP A 32 21.98 -4.37 12.99
CA ASP A 32 21.22 -3.43 12.16
C ASP A 32 20.15 -2.71 13.02
N SER A 33 19.87 -1.44 12.72
CA SER A 33 18.76 -0.73 13.35
C SER A 33 17.44 -1.21 12.79
N GLU A 34 16.47 -1.44 13.67
CA GLU A 34 15.13 -1.93 13.30
C GLU A 34 14.24 -0.83 12.71
N SER A 35 14.55 0.42 13.04
CA SER A 35 13.70 1.59 12.77
C SER A 35 14.30 2.55 11.75
N VAL A 36 15.62 2.52 11.53
CA VAL A 36 16.31 3.39 10.58
C VAL A 36 17.10 2.55 9.59
N PRO A 37 16.71 2.53 8.29
CA PRO A 37 17.46 1.81 7.28
C PRO A 37 18.90 2.31 7.16
N ASN A 38 19.84 1.40 6.91
CA ASN A 38 21.27 1.68 6.75
C ASN A 38 21.95 2.33 7.98
N ALA A 39 21.32 2.24 9.15
CA ALA A 39 21.91 2.57 10.44
C ALA A 39 22.14 1.29 11.25
N PHE A 40 23.09 1.34 12.18
CA PHE A 40 23.43 0.25 13.09
C PHE A 40 23.17 0.65 14.54
N VAL A 41 23.16 -0.32 15.44
CA VAL A 41 23.05 -0.10 16.88
C VAL A 41 24.11 -0.88 17.61
N LEU A 42 24.96 -0.16 18.35
CA LEU A 42 25.85 -0.73 19.36
C LEU A 42 25.06 -0.97 20.64
N SER A 43 24.99 -2.23 21.07
CA SER A 43 24.35 -2.64 22.32
C SER A 43 25.42 -3.03 23.32
N LEU A 44 25.40 -2.44 24.52
CA LEU A 44 26.42 -2.61 25.56
C LEU A 44 25.79 -2.94 26.91
N LEU A 45 26.28 -3.98 27.57
CA LEU A 45 25.93 -4.32 28.96
C LEU A 45 26.87 -3.64 29.96
N PHE A 46 26.31 -2.94 30.94
CA PHE A 46 27.04 -2.41 32.08
C PHE A 46 26.15 -2.38 33.34
N GLN A 47 26.64 -2.92 34.46
CA GLN A 47 25.93 -2.95 35.74
C GLN A 47 24.52 -3.54 35.66
N GLY A 48 24.34 -4.56 34.83
CA GLY A 48 23.03 -5.19 34.59
C GLY A 48 22.05 -4.32 33.79
N HIS A 49 22.55 -3.28 33.11
CA HIS A 49 21.78 -2.42 32.22
C HIS A 49 22.32 -2.47 30.81
N ILE A 50 21.40 -2.51 29.84
CA ILE A 50 21.73 -2.51 28.42
C ILE A 50 21.52 -1.11 27.88
N HIS A 51 22.56 -0.62 27.21
CA HIS A 51 22.60 0.69 26.57
C HIS A 51 22.67 0.49 25.05
N HIS A 52 21.82 1.21 24.32
CA HIS A 52 21.77 1.16 22.86
C HIS A 52 22.20 2.50 22.28
N TYR A 53 23.22 2.49 21.41
CA TYR A 53 23.75 3.67 20.74
C TYR A 53 23.62 3.51 19.24
N ARG A 54 22.92 4.44 18.59
CA ARG A 54 22.75 4.40 17.14
C ARG A 54 24.01 4.87 16.43
N ILE A 55 24.36 4.19 15.34
CA ILE A 55 25.47 4.50 14.46
C ILE A 55 24.88 4.79 13.08
N PHE A 56 25.15 5.98 12.55
CA PHE A 56 24.69 6.41 11.24
C PHE A 56 25.81 6.34 10.21
N THR A 57 25.42 6.12 8.96
CA THR A 57 26.30 6.21 7.79
C THR A 57 26.06 7.54 7.08
N LYS A 58 27.10 8.33 6.87
CA LYS A 58 27.06 9.57 6.08
C LYS A 58 27.04 9.27 4.58
N VAL A 59 26.70 10.30 3.80
CA VAL A 59 26.68 10.25 2.32
C VAL A 59 28.05 9.91 1.75
N ASP A 60 29.13 10.28 2.44
CA ASP A 60 30.52 9.97 2.06
C ASP A 60 30.98 8.56 2.49
N GLY A 61 30.08 7.74 3.05
CA GLY A 61 30.36 6.37 3.49
C GLY A 61 30.95 6.25 4.90
N ARG A 62 31.22 7.36 5.61
CA ARG A 62 31.75 7.32 6.97
C ARG A 62 30.67 7.12 8.03
N TYR A 63 31.03 6.44 9.11
CA TYR A 63 30.17 6.14 10.25
C TYR A 63 30.37 7.17 11.37
N TYR A 64 29.30 7.47 12.11
CA TYR A 64 29.38 8.20 13.38
C TYR A 64 28.33 7.70 14.35
N MET A 65 28.67 7.67 15.64
CA MET A 65 27.73 7.31 16.70
C MET A 65 26.95 8.54 17.14
N GLN A 66 25.65 8.39 17.39
CA GLN A 66 24.77 9.46 17.84
C GLN A 66 25.21 9.97 19.22
N ALA A 67 25.69 11.21 19.28
CA ALA A 67 25.98 11.89 20.54
C ALA A 67 24.78 12.74 20.99
N VAL A 68 24.75 13.07 22.29
CA VAL A 68 23.80 14.02 22.87
C VAL A 68 23.95 15.39 22.20
N GLN A 69 22.84 16.13 22.11
CA GLN A 69 22.79 17.45 21.46
C GLN A 69 23.86 18.40 22.03
N GLY A 70 24.74 18.91 21.16
CA GLY A 70 25.84 19.81 21.53
C GLY A 70 27.23 19.15 21.64
N VAL A 71 27.34 17.84 21.47
CA VAL A 71 28.63 17.12 21.41
C VAL A 71 29.03 16.88 19.95
N GLU A 72 30.30 17.11 19.62
CA GLU A 72 30.81 16.88 18.27
C GLU A 72 30.95 15.38 17.98
N ASN A 73 30.31 14.92 16.90
CA ASN A 73 30.34 13.53 16.49
C ASN A 73 31.71 13.17 15.90
N HIS A 74 32.31 12.10 16.42
CA HIS A 74 33.52 11.53 15.82
C HIS A 74 33.15 10.68 14.59
N HIS A 75 33.98 10.75 13.56
CA HIS A 75 33.74 10.08 12.27
C HIS A 75 34.74 8.95 12.06
N PHE A 76 34.28 7.85 11.49
CA PHE A 76 35.03 6.61 11.33
C PHE A 76 34.79 6.03 9.93
N ASP A 77 35.79 5.44 9.30
CA ASP A 77 35.66 4.83 7.97
C ASP A 77 35.06 3.42 8.02
N THR A 78 35.12 2.75 9.17
CA THR A 78 34.57 1.40 9.37
C THR A 78 33.94 1.24 10.75
N LEU A 79 32.97 0.33 10.87
CA LEU A 79 32.42 -0.08 12.18
C LEU A 79 33.52 -0.63 13.11
N GLY A 80 34.56 -1.27 12.57
CA GLY A 80 35.69 -1.74 13.36
C GLY A 80 36.48 -0.61 14.02
N GLN A 81 36.61 0.55 13.36
CA GLN A 81 37.23 1.74 13.97
C GLN A 81 36.40 2.30 15.13
N ILE A 82 35.06 2.25 15.04
CA ILE A 82 34.18 2.60 16.17
C ILE A 82 34.46 1.70 17.36
N VAL A 83 34.46 0.38 17.14
CA VAL A 83 34.73 -0.59 18.21
C VAL A 83 36.09 -0.32 18.84
N ASN A 84 37.14 -0.17 18.04
CA ASN A 84 38.49 0.10 18.54
C ASN A 84 38.58 1.40 19.34
N TYR A 85 37.88 2.46 18.92
CA TYR A 85 37.86 3.74 19.62
C TYR A 85 37.19 3.62 20.99
N TYR A 86 36.04 2.94 21.06
CA TYR A 86 35.27 2.79 22.30
C TYR A 86 35.71 1.61 23.20
N SER A 87 36.63 0.76 22.73
CA SER A 87 37.38 -0.17 23.58
C SER A 87 38.41 0.53 24.47
N GLN A 88 38.71 1.81 24.24
CA GLN A 88 39.59 2.61 25.10
C GLN A 88 38.83 3.18 26.32
N PRO A 89 39.49 3.34 27.48
CA PRO A 89 38.87 3.93 28.67
C PRO A 89 38.33 5.35 28.43
N VAL A 90 37.20 5.68 29.06
CA VAL A 90 36.67 7.05 29.23
C VAL A 90 36.40 7.80 27.90
N ARG A 91 35.68 7.15 26.99
CA ARG A 91 35.27 7.75 25.70
C ARG A 91 33.77 8.12 25.61
N GLY A 92 33.11 8.35 26.74
CA GLY A 92 31.69 8.75 26.78
C GLY A 92 30.68 7.59 26.80
N LEU A 93 31.15 6.34 26.77
CA LEU A 93 30.34 5.17 27.11
C LEU A 93 30.40 4.86 28.62
N PRO A 94 29.39 4.19 29.20
CA PRO A 94 29.36 3.84 30.61
C PRO A 94 30.48 2.88 31.03
N CYS A 95 30.97 2.05 30.11
CA CYS A 95 32.22 1.29 30.25
C CYS A 95 32.86 1.05 28.88
N GLN A 96 34.11 0.57 28.87
CA GLN A 96 34.84 0.26 27.64
C GLN A 96 34.31 -1.05 27.00
N LEU A 97 34.29 -1.10 25.66
CA LEU A 97 33.93 -2.30 24.92
C LEU A 97 35.00 -3.39 25.12
N SER A 98 34.69 -4.39 25.96
CA SER A 98 35.66 -5.37 26.47
C SER A 98 35.42 -6.79 25.97
N TYR A 99 34.16 -7.20 25.82
CA TYR A 99 33.80 -8.58 25.51
C TYR A 99 32.84 -8.64 24.31
N PRO A 100 33.33 -8.81 23.07
CA PRO A 100 32.44 -8.96 21.93
C PRO A 100 31.61 -10.25 22.08
N TYR A 101 30.29 -10.16 21.95
CA TYR A 101 29.44 -11.34 21.97
C TYR A 101 29.62 -12.09 20.64
N PRO A 102 30.04 -13.37 20.65
CA PRO A 102 30.37 -14.10 19.44
C PRO A 102 29.18 -14.25 18.52
N VAL A 103 29.38 -14.09 17.21
CA VAL A 103 28.42 -14.55 16.20
C VAL A 103 28.31 -16.05 16.36
N ASP A 104 27.12 -16.53 16.72
CA ASP A 104 26.81 -17.94 16.64
C ASP A 104 26.78 -18.27 15.15
N THR A 105 27.90 -18.73 14.61
CA THR A 105 27.89 -19.50 13.37
C THR A 105 27.30 -20.85 13.72
N GLY A 106 26.02 -20.86 14.09
CA GLY A 106 25.24 -22.08 14.07
C GLY A 106 25.49 -22.65 12.69
N GLU A 107 26.15 -23.81 12.66
CA GLU A 107 26.30 -24.58 11.45
C GLU A 107 24.90 -24.65 10.84
N ASP A 108 24.77 -24.14 9.62
CA ASP A 108 23.61 -24.41 8.78
C ASP A 108 23.63 -25.94 8.49
N GLU A 109 23.33 -26.76 9.50
CA GLU A 109 22.94 -28.17 9.36
C GLU A 109 21.51 -28.28 8.79
N ASP A 110 21.16 -27.36 7.88
CA ASP A 110 20.01 -27.46 6.98
C ASP A 110 20.52 -27.44 5.52
N SER A 111 21.72 -27.97 5.28
CA SER A 111 22.14 -28.49 3.98
C SER A 111 21.51 -29.87 3.71
N ASP A 112 20.19 -29.98 3.93
CA ASP A 112 19.41 -31.01 3.26
C ASP A 112 19.22 -30.57 1.81
N GLU A 113 20.15 -31.04 0.99
CA GLU A 113 20.14 -31.12 -0.47
C GLU A 113 18.76 -30.88 -1.10
N GLU A 114 18.63 -29.75 -1.80
CA GLU A 114 17.67 -29.66 -2.89
C GLU A 114 18.21 -30.49 -4.06
N GLU A 115 18.04 -31.82 -3.98
CA GLU A 115 17.97 -32.67 -5.17
C GLU A 115 16.65 -32.36 -5.89
N ASP A 116 16.64 -31.26 -6.65
CA ASP A 116 15.78 -31.14 -7.83
C ASP A 116 16.55 -31.75 -9.01
N ASP A 117 16.52 -33.08 -9.10
CA ASP A 117 16.81 -33.77 -10.34
C ASP A 117 15.54 -33.87 -11.18
N ASP A 118 15.51 -33.09 -12.26
CA ASP A 118 14.97 -33.49 -13.56
C ASP A 118 15.48 -32.46 -14.59
N LEU A 119 16.75 -32.59 -14.98
CA LEU A 119 17.26 -31.99 -16.20
C LEU A 119 17.97 -33.09 -17.00
N GLU A 120 17.29 -33.55 -18.04
CA GLU A 120 17.88 -34.41 -19.07
C GLU A 120 19.09 -33.72 -19.69
N GLU A 121 20.23 -34.41 -19.68
CA GLU A 121 21.44 -34.04 -20.40
C GLU A 121 21.16 -33.96 -21.92
N ASN A 122 21.53 -32.85 -22.55
CA ASN A 122 21.91 -32.86 -23.94
C ASN A 122 23.18 -32.02 -24.13
N GLU A 123 24.12 -32.64 -24.83
CA GLU A 123 25.49 -32.18 -25.07
C GLU A 123 25.56 -30.79 -25.71
N GLU A 124 26.58 -30.02 -25.30
CA GLU A 124 27.01 -28.81 -26.00
C GLU A 124 27.42 -29.12 -27.44
N PRO A 125 27.29 -28.13 -28.35
CA PRO A 125 28.44 -27.83 -29.16
C PRO A 125 28.81 -26.35 -29.20
N ASN A 126 30.13 -26.16 -29.28
CA ASN A 126 30.87 -24.92 -29.40
C ASN A 126 30.36 -23.95 -30.48
N ASN A 127 30.25 -22.70 -30.05
CA ASN A 127 30.82 -21.49 -30.64
C ASN A 127 30.99 -21.45 -32.18
N ASP A 128 29.99 -20.92 -32.87
CA ASP A 128 30.19 -20.01 -34.02
C ASP A 128 28.95 -19.11 -34.21
N GLN A 129 28.92 -18.00 -33.47
CA GLN A 129 27.89 -16.98 -33.59
C GLN A 129 28.10 -16.13 -34.85
N ASN A 130 27.47 -16.53 -35.96
CA ASN A 130 26.83 -15.59 -36.90
C ASN A 130 26.08 -16.24 -38.08
N ALA A 131 26.00 -17.57 -38.19
CA ALA A 131 25.25 -18.23 -39.27
C ALA A 131 23.84 -18.71 -38.87
N ALA A 132 23.57 -18.91 -37.57
CA ALA A 132 22.32 -19.51 -37.08
C ALA A 132 21.10 -18.55 -37.10
N ALA A 133 21.32 -17.24 -36.96
CA ALA A 133 20.24 -16.25 -36.98
C ALA A 133 19.59 -16.11 -38.37
N GLN A 134 20.37 -16.29 -39.45
CA GLN A 134 19.85 -16.26 -40.83
C GLN A 134 19.10 -17.55 -41.22
N ALA A 135 19.47 -18.69 -40.63
CA ALA A 135 18.78 -19.97 -40.86
C ALA A 135 17.45 -20.07 -40.09
N ALA A 136 17.39 -19.56 -38.86
CA ALA A 136 16.17 -19.49 -38.06
C ALA A 136 15.11 -18.57 -38.71
N PHE A 137 15.57 -17.47 -39.31
CA PHE A 137 14.71 -16.51 -40.00
C PHE A 137 14.09 -17.07 -41.30
N LYS A 138 14.87 -17.83 -42.10
CA LYS A 138 14.34 -18.52 -43.30
C LYS A 138 13.38 -19.66 -42.96
N ARG A 139 13.57 -20.33 -41.82
CA ARG A 139 12.70 -21.42 -41.35
C ARG A 139 11.33 -20.90 -40.89
N GLN A 140 11.29 -19.81 -40.12
CA GLN A 140 10.04 -19.16 -39.70
C GLN A 140 9.23 -18.61 -40.88
N MET A 141 9.87 -18.22 -41.98
CA MET A 141 9.13 -17.71 -43.15
C MET A 141 8.53 -18.80 -44.04
N SER A 142 8.96 -20.06 -43.89
CA SER A 142 8.31 -21.20 -44.55
C SER A 142 6.99 -21.61 -43.87
N GLU A 143 6.81 -21.23 -42.59
CA GLU A 143 5.59 -21.49 -41.80
C GLU A 143 4.53 -20.38 -41.98
N VAL A 144 4.89 -19.18 -42.45
CA VAL A 144 3.93 -18.11 -42.81
C VAL A 144 3.22 -18.37 -44.15
N LYS A 145 3.65 -19.40 -44.92
CA LYS A 145 3.03 -19.76 -46.21
C LYS A 145 1.71 -20.54 -46.09
N SER A 146 1.26 -20.90 -44.88
CA SER A 146 0.05 -21.72 -44.70
C SER A 146 -1.22 -20.97 -44.26
N GLU A 147 -1.21 -19.65 -44.09
CA GLU A 147 -2.43 -18.90 -43.75
C GLU A 147 -2.75 -17.78 -44.76
N ASN A 148 -3.85 -17.97 -45.49
CA ASN A 148 -4.38 -17.13 -46.57
C ASN A 148 -4.95 -15.77 -46.13
N ARG A 149 -4.20 -14.94 -45.37
CA ARG A 149 -4.67 -13.60 -44.97
C ARG A 149 -3.67 -12.45 -45.15
N ILE A 150 -2.58 -12.67 -45.87
CA ILE A 150 -1.60 -11.62 -46.17
C ILE A 150 -1.55 -11.42 -47.68
N ASP A 151 -1.82 -10.17 -48.10
CA ASP A 151 -1.83 -9.72 -49.50
C ASP A 151 -0.48 -9.98 -50.20
N GLN A 152 -0.54 -10.30 -51.50
CA GLN A 152 0.63 -10.69 -52.28
C GLN A 152 1.62 -9.54 -52.45
N ASP A 153 1.15 -8.30 -52.55
CA ASP A 153 2.01 -7.12 -52.69
C ASP A 153 2.81 -6.85 -51.41
N PHE A 154 2.21 -7.08 -50.23
CA PHE A 154 2.94 -6.99 -48.95
C PHE A 154 3.95 -8.13 -48.79
N LYS A 155 3.63 -9.35 -49.25
CA LYS A 155 4.59 -10.47 -49.25
C LYS A 155 5.80 -10.17 -50.14
N ASP A 156 5.59 -9.56 -51.29
CA ASP A 156 6.67 -9.20 -52.22
C ASP A 156 7.51 -8.04 -51.68
N ALA A 157 6.88 -7.01 -51.08
CA ALA A 157 7.57 -5.91 -50.42
C ALA A 157 8.38 -6.35 -49.19
N LEU A 158 7.81 -7.25 -48.37
CA LEU A 158 8.49 -7.85 -47.23
C LEU A 158 9.65 -8.75 -47.69
N GLY A 159 9.46 -9.52 -48.76
CA GLY A 159 10.52 -10.31 -49.39
C GLY A 159 11.69 -9.45 -49.89
N TYR A 160 11.41 -8.28 -50.47
CA TYR A 160 12.44 -7.33 -50.90
C TYR A 160 13.19 -6.70 -49.71
N TYR A 161 12.47 -6.28 -48.66
CA TYR A 161 13.09 -5.69 -47.46
C TYR A 161 14.03 -6.67 -46.74
N LEU A 162 13.61 -7.93 -46.61
CA LEU A 162 14.36 -8.98 -45.92
C LEU A 162 15.62 -9.47 -46.68
N GLY A 163 15.87 -8.92 -47.86
CA GLY A 163 17.11 -9.08 -48.59
C GLY A 163 18.15 -8.00 -48.23
N GLU A 164 18.66 -7.32 -49.26
CA GLU A 164 19.73 -6.31 -49.17
C GLU A 164 19.39 -5.09 -48.27
N PRO A 165 18.14 -4.56 -48.25
CA PRO A 165 17.79 -3.39 -47.43
C PRO A 165 17.89 -3.60 -45.91
N LEU A 166 17.49 -4.76 -45.38
CA LEU A 166 17.60 -5.07 -43.95
C LEU A 166 19.06 -5.05 -43.46
N LEU A 167 19.99 -5.53 -44.27
CA LEU A 167 21.42 -5.53 -43.93
C LEU A 167 21.98 -4.11 -43.86
N LYS A 168 21.54 -3.22 -44.76
CA LYS A 168 21.91 -1.80 -44.75
C LYS A 168 21.34 -1.06 -43.55
N ASP A 169 20.10 -1.34 -43.17
CA ASP A 169 19.47 -0.74 -41.99
C ASP A 169 20.13 -1.23 -40.69
N LEU A 170 20.46 -2.52 -40.57
CA LEU A 170 21.20 -3.06 -39.43
C LEU A 170 22.60 -2.44 -39.31
N HIS A 171 23.31 -2.26 -40.42
CA HIS A 171 24.61 -1.59 -40.44
C HIS A 171 24.49 -0.11 -40.06
N THR A 172 23.38 0.54 -40.40
CA THR A 172 23.10 1.94 -40.01
C THR A 172 22.87 2.06 -38.50
N VAL A 173 22.12 1.13 -37.90
CA VAL A 173 21.91 1.08 -36.44
C VAL A 173 23.22 0.80 -35.69
N ALA A 174 24.02 -0.16 -36.19
CA ALA A 174 25.29 -0.52 -35.55
C ALA A 174 26.29 0.65 -35.50
N ASN A 175 26.17 1.60 -36.44
CA ASN A 175 26.99 2.83 -36.48
C ASN A 175 26.29 4.04 -35.85
N GLY A 176 25.23 3.83 -35.05
CA GLY A 176 24.55 4.89 -34.30
C GLY A 176 23.58 5.75 -35.13
N GLY A 177 23.31 5.36 -36.38
CA GLY A 177 22.32 6.01 -37.23
C GLY A 177 20.89 5.66 -36.82
N GLN A 178 19.99 6.63 -36.88
CA GLN A 178 18.57 6.47 -36.50
C GLN A 178 17.60 6.38 -37.69
N ALA A 179 18.08 6.55 -38.93
CA ALA A 179 17.26 6.53 -40.13
C ALA A 179 17.34 5.16 -40.83
N LEU A 180 16.25 4.40 -40.79
CA LEU A 180 16.15 3.05 -41.37
C LEU A 180 15.38 3.12 -42.69
N GLU A 181 16.10 3.50 -43.76
CA GLU A 181 15.48 3.77 -45.06
C GLU A 181 14.82 2.52 -45.68
N GLY A 182 15.38 1.33 -45.46
CA GLY A 182 14.80 0.08 -45.94
C GLY A 182 13.46 -0.21 -45.27
N PHE A 183 13.40 -0.05 -43.95
CA PHE A 183 12.22 -0.30 -43.13
C PHE A 183 11.15 0.76 -43.38
N GLN A 184 11.55 2.02 -43.54
CA GLN A 184 10.63 3.09 -43.91
C GLN A 184 9.97 2.83 -45.28
N LYS A 185 10.70 2.31 -46.26
CA LYS A 185 10.12 1.92 -47.56
C LYS A 185 9.14 0.76 -47.44
N LEU A 186 9.41 -0.23 -46.58
CA LEU A 186 8.46 -1.30 -46.29
C LEU A 186 7.17 -0.76 -45.66
N LEU A 187 7.29 0.12 -44.66
CA LEU A 187 6.17 0.78 -43.99
C LEU A 187 5.32 1.61 -44.96
N VAL A 188 5.96 2.35 -45.86
CA VAL A 188 5.25 3.12 -46.89
C VAL A 188 4.50 2.17 -47.81
N SER A 189 5.12 1.08 -48.28
CA SER A 189 4.49 0.08 -49.15
C SER A 189 3.30 -0.61 -48.47
N SER A 190 3.43 -0.97 -47.19
CA SER A 190 2.38 -1.68 -46.42
C SER A 190 1.21 -0.78 -46.02
N SER A 191 1.36 0.54 -46.15
CA SER A 191 0.36 1.53 -45.75
C SER A 191 -0.35 2.17 -46.95
N GLN A 192 -0.03 1.76 -48.18
CA GLN A 192 -0.57 2.37 -49.40
C GLN A 192 -2.09 2.22 -49.51
N ASP A 193 -2.65 1.07 -49.14
CA ASP A 193 -4.10 0.87 -49.23
C ASP A 193 -4.86 1.62 -48.14
N LEU A 194 -4.31 1.71 -46.93
CA LEU A 194 -4.85 2.59 -45.89
C LEU A 194 -4.82 4.07 -46.34
N MET A 195 -3.78 4.49 -47.05
CA MET A 195 -3.68 5.83 -47.61
C MET A 195 -4.67 6.06 -48.78
N LYS A 196 -4.95 5.05 -49.60
CA LYS A 196 -6.00 5.11 -50.64
C LYS A 196 -7.39 5.18 -50.02
N ASP A 197 -7.66 4.41 -48.97
CA ASP A 197 -8.93 4.44 -48.23
C ASP A 197 -9.14 5.79 -47.54
N LEU A 198 -8.09 6.36 -46.95
CA LEU A 198 -8.11 7.69 -46.37
C LEU A 198 -8.33 8.78 -47.44
N ALA A 199 -7.67 8.67 -48.60
CA ALA A 199 -7.89 9.58 -49.73
C ALA A 199 -9.31 9.46 -50.31
N LEU A 200 -9.87 8.25 -50.37
CA LEU A 200 -11.24 8.00 -50.81
C LEU A 200 -12.26 8.56 -49.81
N LEU A 201 -11.99 8.42 -48.51
CA LEU A 201 -12.80 9.01 -47.45
C LEU A 201 -12.76 10.55 -47.52
N ILE A 202 -11.57 11.13 -47.70
CA ILE A 202 -11.40 12.58 -47.87
C ILE A 202 -12.11 13.06 -49.14
N SER A 203 -12.00 12.34 -50.26
CA SER A 203 -12.70 12.66 -51.50
C SER A 203 -14.23 12.61 -51.34
N ARG A 204 -14.77 11.62 -50.60
CA ARG A 204 -16.21 11.55 -50.26
C ARG A 204 -16.65 12.70 -49.37
N LEU A 205 -15.84 13.09 -48.39
CA LEU A 205 -16.11 14.22 -47.52
C LEU A 205 -16.05 15.56 -48.29
N SER A 206 -15.10 15.71 -49.21
CA SER A 206 -15.03 16.87 -50.10
C SER A 206 -16.19 16.95 -51.07
N PHE A 207 -16.64 15.82 -51.64
CA PHE A 207 -17.84 15.75 -52.48
C PHE A 207 -19.10 16.13 -51.71
N LEU A 208 -19.26 15.62 -50.47
CA LEU A 208 -20.36 16.01 -49.59
C LEU A 208 -20.29 17.50 -49.26
N GLN A 209 -19.11 18.04 -48.97
CA GLN A 209 -18.92 19.47 -48.76
C GLN A 209 -19.35 20.28 -49.99
N GLU A 210 -19.07 19.81 -51.21
CA GLU A 210 -19.45 20.47 -52.47
C GLU A 210 -20.97 20.43 -52.72
N VAL A 211 -21.61 19.27 -52.48
CA VAL A 211 -23.07 19.11 -52.54
C VAL A 211 -23.78 20.04 -51.56
N PHE A 212 -23.23 20.20 -50.35
CA PHE A 212 -23.80 21.07 -49.31
C PHE A 212 -23.29 22.52 -49.38
N SER A 213 -22.40 22.85 -50.31
CA SER A 213 -21.89 24.22 -50.54
C SER A 213 -22.60 24.94 -51.68
N CYS A 214 -23.75 24.44 -52.15
CA CYS A 214 -24.55 25.10 -53.18
C CYS A 214 -25.04 26.47 -52.66
N LYS A 215 -24.25 27.51 -52.96
CA LYS A 215 -24.58 28.90 -52.66
C LYS A 215 -25.73 29.33 -53.55
N SER A 216 -26.81 29.77 -52.91
CA SER A 216 -27.90 30.48 -53.54
C SER A 216 -27.37 31.76 -54.21
N SER A 217 -27.26 31.72 -55.53
CA SER A 217 -27.26 32.91 -56.37
C SER A 217 -27.66 32.50 -57.78
N ASP A 218 -28.96 32.31 -57.99
CA ASP A 218 -29.74 33.10 -58.95
C ASP A 218 -31.18 32.59 -59.10
N ASN A 219 -32.05 33.52 -59.46
CA ASN A 219 -33.51 33.53 -59.32
C ASN A 219 -34.30 32.38 -59.98
N ASN A 220 -35.43 32.08 -59.34
CA ASN A 220 -36.64 31.45 -59.89
C ASN A 220 -36.53 30.03 -60.46
N ARG A 221 -36.84 29.02 -59.62
CA ARG A 221 -37.72 27.90 -59.98
C ARG A 221 -38.30 27.23 -58.74
N THR A 222 -39.60 27.37 -58.57
CA THR A 222 -40.40 26.64 -57.59
C THR A 222 -40.37 25.15 -57.96
N ILE A 223 -39.78 24.30 -57.11
CA ILE A 223 -39.98 22.85 -57.22
C ILE A 223 -40.99 22.45 -56.15
N LYS A 224 -42.25 22.35 -56.57
CA LYS A 224 -43.28 21.59 -55.84
C LYS A 224 -43.12 20.12 -56.24
N PHE A 225 -43.08 19.22 -55.27
CA PHE A 225 -43.51 17.85 -55.49
C PHE A 225 -44.68 17.52 -54.58
N SER A 226 -45.81 17.29 -55.23
CA SER A 226 -47.09 16.85 -54.68
C SER A 226 -47.16 15.33 -54.56
N SER A 227 -48.12 14.91 -53.72
CA SER A 227 -48.53 13.56 -53.29
C SER A 227 -48.64 12.42 -54.32
N LEU A 228 -48.86 11.21 -53.77
CA LEU A 228 -49.17 9.87 -54.32
C LEU A 228 -47.93 8.97 -54.40
N GLY A 229 -47.91 7.70 -53.98
CA GLY A 229 -48.95 6.76 -53.56
C GLY A 229 -48.56 5.36 -54.06
N GLN A 230 -48.50 4.37 -53.15
CA GLN A 230 -48.53 2.89 -53.32
C GLN A 230 -47.64 2.13 -54.34
N ALA A 231 -47.27 0.92 -53.89
CA ALA A 231 -46.65 -0.24 -54.57
C ALA A 231 -45.13 -0.13 -54.85
N ASP A 232 -44.22 -0.82 -54.15
CA ASP A 232 -43.96 -2.27 -53.91
C ASP A 232 -42.89 -2.84 -54.88
N GLU A 233 -41.98 -3.61 -54.27
CA GLU A 233 -40.90 -4.46 -54.84
C GLU A 233 -39.79 -3.84 -55.73
N SER A 234 -38.88 -3.05 -55.14
CA SER A 234 -37.47 -2.98 -55.60
C SER A 234 -36.45 -2.44 -54.57
N MET A 235 -36.67 -2.59 -53.26
CA MET A 235 -35.86 -1.93 -52.21
C MET A 235 -34.87 -2.86 -51.49
N SER A 236 -33.96 -3.50 -52.26
CA SER A 236 -32.94 -4.40 -51.70
C SER A 236 -31.53 -3.77 -51.52
N GLU A 237 -31.28 -2.53 -51.98
CA GLU A 237 -29.98 -1.86 -51.82
C GLU A 237 -30.03 -0.64 -50.89
N TYR A 238 -31.18 0.04 -50.82
CA TYR A 238 -31.41 1.13 -49.88
C TYR A 238 -31.45 0.64 -48.42
N GLU A 239 -32.04 -0.53 -48.13
CA GLU A 239 -32.03 -1.09 -46.77
C GLU A 239 -30.63 -1.51 -46.29
N LYS A 240 -29.77 -1.98 -47.20
CA LYS A 240 -28.36 -2.26 -46.87
C LYS A 240 -27.59 -0.99 -46.60
N LEU A 241 -27.84 0.07 -47.39
CA LEU A 241 -27.26 1.40 -47.15
C LEU A 241 -27.79 2.02 -45.86
N CYS A 242 -29.07 1.84 -45.52
CA CYS A 242 -29.68 2.30 -44.27
C CYS A 242 -29.18 1.53 -43.03
N ARG A 243 -28.86 0.23 -43.13
CA ARG A 243 -28.22 -0.51 -42.03
C ARG A 243 -26.76 -0.07 -41.81
N LEU A 244 -26.00 0.11 -42.89
CA LEU A 244 -24.63 0.66 -42.81
C LEU A 244 -24.59 2.11 -42.28
N LEU A 245 -25.61 2.92 -42.63
CA LEU A 245 -25.80 4.25 -42.06
C LEU A 245 -26.29 4.20 -40.61
N ALA A 246 -27.18 3.27 -40.23
CA ALA A 246 -27.64 3.09 -38.85
C ALA A 246 -26.49 2.66 -37.91
N ASP A 247 -25.60 1.78 -38.38
CA ASP A 247 -24.40 1.36 -37.64
C ASP A 247 -23.38 2.51 -37.48
N SER A 248 -23.38 3.49 -38.38
CA SER A 248 -22.58 4.73 -38.27
C SER A 248 -23.29 5.86 -37.50
N ILE A 249 -24.63 5.84 -37.41
CA ILE A 249 -25.48 6.85 -36.74
C ILE A 249 -25.62 6.59 -35.23
N ALA A 250 -25.22 5.42 -34.71
CA ALA A 250 -25.05 5.21 -33.28
C ALA A 250 -24.10 6.24 -32.61
N GLY A 251 -23.22 6.90 -33.39
CA GLY A 251 -22.41 8.03 -32.97
C GLY A 251 -23.07 9.42 -33.04
N VAL A 252 -24.24 9.57 -33.69
CA VAL A 252 -24.86 10.89 -34.01
C VAL A 252 -25.97 11.30 -33.03
N SER A 253 -26.50 10.39 -32.20
CA SER A 253 -27.46 10.75 -31.14
C SER A 253 -26.87 11.71 -30.09
N THR A 254 -25.55 11.66 -29.92
CA THR A 254 -24.76 12.58 -29.08
C THR A 254 -24.66 13.98 -29.71
N VAL A 255 -24.58 14.07 -31.05
CA VAL A 255 -24.50 15.35 -31.78
C VAL A 255 -25.87 16.02 -31.90
N HIS A 256 -26.95 15.25 -32.06
CA HIS A 256 -28.33 15.78 -32.04
C HIS A 256 -28.68 16.42 -30.68
N THR A 257 -28.26 15.80 -29.57
CA THR A 257 -28.45 16.34 -28.22
C THR A 257 -27.60 17.60 -27.99
N GLN A 258 -26.40 17.65 -28.55
CA GLN A 258 -25.52 18.84 -28.49
C GLN A 258 -26.07 20.00 -29.33
N ALA A 259 -26.61 19.72 -30.52
CA ALA A 259 -27.19 20.72 -31.42
C ALA A 259 -28.50 21.33 -30.87
N LEU A 260 -29.37 20.52 -30.25
CA LEU A 260 -30.57 21.01 -29.56
C LEU A 260 -30.22 21.97 -28.40
N LYS A 261 -29.20 21.63 -27.60
CA LYS A 261 -28.72 22.51 -26.51
C LYS A 261 -28.08 23.79 -27.01
N SER A 262 -27.37 23.76 -28.14
CA SER A 262 -26.80 24.95 -28.76
C SER A 262 -27.86 25.86 -29.39
N ILE A 263 -28.96 25.30 -29.90
CA ILE A 263 -30.09 26.08 -30.44
C ILE A 263 -30.94 26.68 -29.31
N GLU A 264 -31.17 25.96 -28.21
CA GLU A 264 -31.81 26.51 -26.99
C GLU A 264 -31.02 27.67 -26.37
N TYR A 265 -29.69 27.62 -26.47
CA TYR A 265 -28.79 28.70 -26.04
C TYR A 265 -28.87 29.93 -26.96
N LEU A 266 -29.04 29.74 -28.28
CA LEU A 266 -29.15 30.82 -29.26
C LEU A 266 -30.52 31.52 -29.23
N VAL A 267 -31.60 30.79 -28.91
CA VAL A 267 -32.95 31.38 -28.72
C VAL A 267 -33.01 32.28 -27.48
N LYS A 268 -32.22 31.99 -26.44
CA LYS A 268 -32.12 32.82 -25.23
C LYS A 268 -31.34 34.13 -25.41
N ILE A 269 -30.66 34.33 -26.55
CA ILE A 269 -29.86 35.53 -26.82
C ILE A 269 -30.68 36.65 -27.50
N GLN A 270 -31.92 36.39 -27.92
CA GLN A 270 -32.79 37.40 -28.57
C GLN A 270 -33.79 38.11 -27.65
N GLU A 271 -33.85 37.77 -26.36
CA GLU A 271 -34.71 38.45 -25.40
C GLU A 271 -33.87 39.00 -24.23
N GLY A 272 -33.38 40.23 -24.39
CA GLY A 272 -32.74 40.95 -23.29
C GLY A 272 -33.74 41.30 -22.20
N THR A 273 -33.37 41.17 -20.92
CA THR A 273 -32.99 42.30 -20.05
C THR A 273 -32.79 41.84 -18.59
N ASP A 274 -31.83 42.52 -17.95
CA ASP A 274 -31.75 42.88 -16.53
C ASP A 274 -30.94 42.04 -15.51
N ASN A 275 -29.77 42.63 -15.16
CA ASN A 275 -29.11 42.77 -13.84
C ASN A 275 -28.85 41.56 -12.92
N GLN A 276 -27.60 41.07 -12.89
CA GLN A 276 -26.57 41.32 -11.84
C GLN A 276 -25.28 40.55 -12.18
N PRO A 277 -24.06 41.03 -11.81
CA PRO A 277 -22.83 40.27 -12.05
C PRO A 277 -22.65 39.18 -10.99
N GLU A 278 -22.84 37.91 -11.38
CA GLU A 278 -22.40 36.77 -10.56
C GLU A 278 -20.86 36.79 -10.44
N LYS A 279 -20.35 36.59 -9.21
CA LYS A 279 -18.92 36.56 -8.88
C LYS A 279 -18.18 35.47 -9.67
N PRO A 280 -16.88 35.64 -9.98
CA PRO A 280 -16.10 34.60 -10.67
C PRO A 280 -15.98 33.35 -9.80
N GLN A 281 -16.61 32.25 -10.21
CA GLN A 281 -16.59 30.95 -9.53
C GLN A 281 -15.36 30.10 -9.93
N ASN A 282 -14.18 30.72 -10.00
CA ASN A 282 -12.91 30.04 -10.23
C ASN A 282 -12.03 30.17 -8.99
N ARG A 283 -11.36 29.09 -8.58
CA ARG A 283 -10.39 29.14 -7.47
C ARG A 283 -8.98 28.96 -8.00
N VAL A 284 -8.13 29.94 -7.70
CA VAL A 284 -6.73 29.99 -8.13
C VAL A 284 -5.81 29.59 -6.97
N PHE A 285 -4.80 28.78 -7.27
CA PHE A 285 -3.78 28.33 -6.33
C PHE A 285 -2.40 28.74 -6.84
N GLU A 286 -1.62 29.44 -6.01
CA GLU A 286 -0.21 29.68 -6.30
C GLU A 286 0.59 28.38 -6.13
N VAL A 287 1.42 28.06 -7.12
CA VAL A 287 2.28 26.88 -7.12
C VAL A 287 3.64 27.18 -7.74
N SER A 288 4.66 26.44 -7.31
CA SER A 288 5.97 26.43 -7.96
C SER A 288 6.19 25.11 -8.71
N GLU A 289 6.66 25.22 -9.96
CA GLU A 289 7.03 24.07 -10.80
C GLU A 289 8.57 23.96 -10.80
N LYS A 290 9.11 22.75 -10.58
CA LYS A 290 10.57 22.52 -10.66
C LYS A 290 10.98 22.33 -12.12
N SER A 291 11.48 23.39 -12.75
CA SER A 291 12.33 23.27 -13.94
C SER A 291 13.81 23.39 -13.53
N VAL A 292 14.68 22.64 -14.21
CA VAL A 292 16.12 22.54 -13.94
C VAL A 292 16.71 23.95 -13.80
N SER A 293 17.15 24.30 -12.58
CA SER A 293 17.89 25.52 -12.15
C SER A 293 17.13 26.78 -11.65
N PHE A 294 15.81 26.96 -11.82
CA PHE A 294 15.07 28.10 -11.19
C PHE A 294 13.63 27.73 -10.76
N ARG A 295 13.17 28.27 -9.61
CA ARG A 295 11.75 28.20 -9.18
C ARG A 295 10.97 29.33 -9.86
N SER A 296 10.17 29.00 -10.87
CA SER A 296 9.17 29.93 -11.44
C SER A 296 7.84 29.80 -10.69
N LYS A 297 7.29 30.93 -10.26
CA LYS A 297 5.90 31.00 -9.75
C LYS A 297 4.94 30.79 -10.92
N SER A 298 3.87 30.06 -10.67
CA SER A 298 2.79 29.76 -11.60
C SER A 298 1.50 29.57 -10.83
N TYR A 299 0.37 29.49 -11.52
CA TYR A 299 -0.93 29.42 -10.88
C TYR A 299 -1.79 28.31 -11.51
N LEU A 300 -2.51 27.57 -10.67
CA LEU A 300 -3.51 26.60 -11.10
C LEU A 300 -4.90 27.17 -10.83
N SER A 301 -5.70 27.34 -11.86
CA SER A 301 -7.10 27.76 -11.73
C SER A 301 -8.02 26.57 -11.93
N VAL A 302 -8.91 26.32 -10.98
CA VAL A 302 -9.97 25.30 -11.08
C VAL A 302 -11.30 26.00 -11.31
N ASP A 303 -11.85 25.81 -12.51
CA ASP A 303 -13.24 26.12 -12.85
C ASP A 303 -14.07 24.89 -12.48
N TYR A 304 -14.73 24.98 -11.34
CA TYR A 304 -15.48 23.85 -10.81
C TYR A 304 -16.89 23.70 -11.38
N ILE A 305 -17.34 24.62 -12.24
CA ILE A 305 -18.62 24.50 -12.96
C ILE A 305 -18.40 23.80 -14.30
N GLN A 306 -17.41 24.25 -15.07
CA GLN A 306 -17.09 23.64 -16.37
C GLN A 306 -16.20 22.41 -16.23
N GLY A 307 -15.68 22.16 -15.03
CA GLY A 307 -14.80 21.04 -14.74
C GLY A 307 -13.45 21.14 -15.45
N ARG A 308 -12.89 22.35 -15.51
CA ARG A 308 -11.67 22.66 -16.24
C ARG A 308 -10.57 23.15 -15.32
N ILE A 309 -9.35 22.79 -15.65
CA ILE A 309 -8.15 23.16 -14.89
C ILE A 309 -7.20 23.87 -15.81
N SER A 310 -6.82 25.10 -15.46
CA SER A 310 -6.00 25.97 -16.28
C SER A 310 -4.66 26.27 -15.63
N PHE A 311 -3.58 26.18 -16.41
CA PHE A 311 -2.22 26.50 -16.00
C PHE A 311 -1.90 27.94 -16.40
N LEU A 312 -1.79 28.84 -15.43
CA LEU A 312 -1.61 30.27 -15.63
C LEU A 312 -0.19 30.71 -15.23
N LYS A 313 0.33 31.75 -15.88
CA LYS A 313 1.64 32.34 -15.51
C LYS A 313 1.49 33.40 -14.43
N ASN A 314 0.41 34.18 -14.48
CA ASN A 314 0.03 35.16 -13.45
C ASN A 314 -1.38 34.87 -12.92
N GLU A 315 -1.65 35.32 -11.70
CA GLU A 315 -2.93 35.11 -11.00
C GLU A 315 -4.15 35.66 -11.75
N ARG A 316 -3.96 36.73 -12.53
CA ARG A 316 -5.04 37.41 -13.27
C ARG A 316 -5.13 37.01 -14.75
N ASP A 317 -4.30 36.10 -15.22
CA ASP A 317 -4.34 35.66 -16.61
C ASP A 317 -5.68 34.95 -16.88
N ALA A 318 -6.27 35.22 -18.05
CA ALA A 318 -7.46 34.50 -18.49
C ALA A 318 -7.07 33.07 -18.91
N PRO A 319 -7.90 32.04 -18.61
CA PRO A 319 -7.64 30.69 -19.07
C PRO A 319 -7.75 30.59 -20.60
N GLU A 320 -6.65 30.23 -21.27
CA GLU A 320 -6.58 30.00 -22.71
C GLU A 320 -6.73 28.50 -23.06
N THR A 321 -7.35 28.19 -24.19
CA THR A 321 -7.61 26.80 -24.65
C THR A 321 -6.35 25.92 -24.73
N GLY A 322 -5.18 26.48 -24.99
CA GLY A 322 -3.91 25.74 -25.03
C GLY A 322 -3.37 25.31 -23.64
N ASN A 323 -3.75 26.04 -22.59
CA ASN A 323 -3.28 25.83 -21.21
C ASN A 323 -4.38 25.32 -20.28
N THR A 324 -5.53 24.94 -20.82
CA THR A 324 -6.65 24.39 -20.07
C THR A 324 -6.85 22.91 -20.41
N ILE A 325 -7.04 22.09 -19.39
CA ILE A 325 -7.37 20.68 -19.54
C ILE A 325 -8.71 20.39 -18.87
N ASP A 326 -9.43 19.42 -19.43
CA ASP A 326 -10.58 18.83 -18.78
C ASP A 326 -10.14 17.95 -17.59
N HIS A 327 -10.89 17.98 -16.50
CA HIS A 327 -10.63 17.18 -15.31
C HIS A 327 -10.52 15.67 -15.59
N SER A 328 -11.24 15.15 -16.60
CA SER A 328 -11.19 13.75 -17.02
C SER A 328 -9.80 13.31 -17.50
N LYS A 329 -9.01 14.25 -18.03
CA LYS A 329 -7.62 13.97 -18.47
C LYS A 329 -6.65 13.81 -17.30
N ILE A 330 -7.04 14.19 -16.08
CA ILE A 330 -6.22 13.97 -14.88
C ILE A 330 -6.47 12.55 -14.40
N THR A 331 -5.58 11.64 -14.78
CA THR A 331 -5.68 10.23 -14.38
C THR A 331 -5.31 10.01 -12.92
N GLN A 332 -4.35 10.77 -12.37
CA GLN A 332 -3.91 10.59 -10.98
C GLN A 332 -3.50 11.92 -10.34
N LEU A 333 -3.88 12.09 -9.07
CA LEU A 333 -3.35 13.08 -8.15
C LEU A 333 -2.52 12.33 -7.08
N ILE A 334 -1.21 12.57 -7.06
CA ILE A 334 -0.25 11.86 -6.22
C ILE A 334 0.29 12.85 -5.19
N LYS A 335 -0.27 12.81 -3.98
CA LYS A 335 0.15 13.64 -2.85
C LYS A 335 1.54 13.17 -2.41
N SER A 336 2.48 14.11 -2.27
CA SER A 336 3.80 13.76 -1.74
C SER A 336 3.67 13.32 -0.29
N ARG A 337 4.25 12.17 0.03
CA ARG A 337 4.28 11.60 1.38
C ARG A 337 5.33 12.25 2.29
N THR A 338 6.30 12.98 1.73
CA THR A 338 7.40 13.61 2.47
C THR A 338 7.32 15.13 2.53
N ASN A 339 6.60 15.76 1.60
CA ASN A 339 6.34 17.18 1.61
C ASN A 339 4.84 17.43 1.42
N ILE A 340 4.16 17.81 2.49
CA ILE A 340 2.71 18.01 2.48
C ILE A 340 2.23 19.07 1.48
N LYS A 341 3.12 19.97 1.03
CA LYS A 341 2.84 21.01 0.04
C LYS A 341 2.95 20.52 -1.39
N ARG A 342 3.57 19.35 -1.63
CA ARG A 342 3.87 18.86 -2.98
C ARG A 342 2.81 17.88 -3.48
N LEU A 343 2.45 18.03 -4.74
CA LEU A 343 1.49 17.20 -5.47
C LEU A 343 2.04 16.92 -6.86
N SER A 344 2.07 15.65 -7.25
CA SER A 344 2.38 15.24 -8.60
C SER A 344 1.08 14.89 -9.33
N MET A 345 0.90 15.40 -10.55
CA MET A 345 -0.33 15.25 -11.33
C MET A 345 -0.01 14.48 -12.61
N LYS A 346 -0.68 13.34 -12.80
CA LYS A 346 -0.56 12.54 -14.02
C LYS A 346 -1.70 12.89 -14.97
N ILE A 347 -1.35 13.49 -16.10
CA ILE A 347 -2.28 13.87 -17.16
C ILE A 347 -2.14 12.86 -18.30
N GLU A 348 -3.25 12.44 -18.89
CA GLU A 348 -3.28 11.50 -20.01
C GLU A 348 -2.34 11.95 -21.14
N SER A 349 -1.53 11.00 -21.64
CA SER A 349 -0.56 11.23 -22.73
C SER A 349 0.45 12.37 -22.48
N LYS A 350 0.68 12.75 -21.21
CA LYS A 350 1.67 13.74 -20.78
C LYS A 350 2.56 13.21 -19.65
N PRO A 351 3.79 13.71 -19.51
CA PRO A 351 4.63 13.39 -18.35
C PRO A 351 3.99 13.91 -17.05
N ILE A 352 4.34 13.28 -15.93
CA ILE A 352 3.89 13.71 -14.61
C ILE A 352 4.44 15.12 -14.34
N LYS A 353 3.54 16.04 -13.95
CA LYS A 353 3.91 17.38 -13.51
C LYS A 353 3.96 17.46 -11.99
N GLU A 354 4.95 18.14 -11.42
CA GLU A 354 5.06 18.36 -9.98
C GLU A 354 4.80 19.81 -9.62
N PHE A 355 3.90 20.00 -8.65
CA PHE A 355 3.54 21.31 -8.10
C PHE A 355 3.85 21.35 -6.61
N GLU A 356 4.44 22.44 -6.14
CA GLU A 356 4.59 22.74 -4.71
C GLU A 356 3.76 23.98 -4.38
N PHE A 357 2.69 23.77 -3.60
CA PHE A 357 1.74 24.79 -3.14
C PHE A 357 2.32 25.62 -1.98
N ASP A 358 1.67 26.73 -1.64
CA ASP A 358 2.06 27.57 -0.50
C ASP A 358 2.06 26.83 0.84
N ASP A 359 1.06 25.96 1.04
CA ASP A 359 0.86 25.19 2.26
C ASP A 359 0.08 23.88 2.00
N GLY A 360 0.06 22.99 3.00
CA GLY A 360 -0.61 21.69 2.89
C GLY A 360 -2.13 21.78 2.78
N LYS A 361 -2.74 22.80 3.38
CA LYS A 361 -4.18 23.06 3.31
C LYS A 361 -4.58 23.45 1.90
N SER A 362 -3.85 24.35 1.26
CA SER A 362 -4.06 24.79 -0.13
C SER A 362 -3.94 23.63 -1.11
N ARG A 363 -2.92 22.77 -0.94
CA ARG A 363 -2.76 21.53 -1.72
C ARG A 363 -3.93 20.56 -1.54
N GLU A 364 -4.40 20.39 -0.31
CA GLU A 364 -5.55 19.53 -0.01
C GLU A 364 -6.82 20.09 -0.64
N VAL A 365 -7.11 21.37 -0.46
CA VAL A 365 -8.29 22.02 -1.07
C VAL A 365 -8.26 21.95 -2.59
N PHE A 366 -7.11 22.09 -3.24
CA PHE A 366 -6.98 21.86 -4.69
C PHE A 366 -7.39 20.43 -5.07
N CYS A 367 -6.88 19.42 -4.37
CA CYS A 367 -7.24 18.02 -4.61
C CYS A 367 -8.76 17.81 -4.45
N GLN A 368 -9.35 18.41 -3.42
CA GLN A 368 -10.77 18.33 -3.13
C GLN A 368 -11.61 18.94 -4.26
N LEU A 369 -11.23 20.10 -4.79
CA LEU A 369 -11.97 20.73 -5.88
C LEU A 369 -11.88 19.94 -7.18
N VAL A 370 -10.68 19.46 -7.55
CA VAL A 370 -10.53 18.60 -8.73
C VAL A 370 -11.35 17.32 -8.59
N GLN A 371 -11.39 16.74 -7.39
CA GLN A 371 -12.21 15.56 -7.14
C GLN A 371 -13.70 15.87 -7.12
N GLN A 372 -14.12 17.00 -6.55
CA GLN A 372 -15.52 17.43 -6.55
C GLN A 372 -16.01 17.65 -7.97
N VAL A 373 -15.18 18.24 -8.82
CA VAL A 373 -15.42 18.37 -10.26
C VAL A 373 -15.59 17.00 -10.92
N LYS A 374 -14.68 16.05 -10.63
CA LYS A 374 -14.81 14.68 -11.11
C LYS A 374 -16.12 14.06 -10.65
N ASN A 375 -16.49 14.21 -9.38
CA ASN A 375 -17.68 13.60 -8.80
C ASN A 375 -18.98 14.26 -9.31
N GLN A 376 -19.01 15.57 -9.52
CA GLN A 376 -20.18 16.28 -10.07
C GLN A 376 -20.45 15.95 -11.53
N ASN A 377 -19.39 15.68 -12.30
CA ASN A 377 -19.48 15.30 -13.72
C ASN A 377 -19.57 13.79 -13.93
N SER A 378 -19.22 12.99 -12.91
CA SER A 378 -19.51 11.55 -12.87
C SER A 378 -20.95 11.36 -12.41
N LYS A 379 -21.74 10.52 -13.08
CA LYS A 379 -23.09 10.16 -12.59
C LYS A 379 -23.05 9.25 -11.34
N ASP A 380 -21.87 9.02 -10.78
CA ASP A 380 -21.63 8.08 -9.69
C ASP A 380 -21.98 8.71 -8.35
N GLN A 381 -22.93 8.10 -7.64
CA GLN A 381 -23.15 8.37 -6.23
C GLN A 381 -21.88 8.04 -5.44
N ALA A 382 -21.57 8.85 -4.42
CA ALA A 382 -20.46 8.59 -3.52
C ALA A 382 -20.61 7.19 -2.91
N LEU A 383 -19.69 6.28 -3.24
CA LEU A 383 -19.71 4.92 -2.71
C LEU A 383 -19.34 4.94 -1.22
N GLU A 384 -20.26 4.49 -0.37
CA GLU A 384 -20.00 4.29 1.07
C GLU A 384 -19.33 2.94 1.35
N GLN A 385 -19.45 2.00 0.41
CA GLN A 385 -18.94 0.65 0.55
C GLN A 385 -18.64 0.05 -0.82
N ILE A 386 -17.64 -0.84 -0.87
CA ILE A 386 -17.32 -1.67 -2.03
C ILE A 386 -17.23 -3.15 -1.64
N SER A 387 -17.44 -4.02 -2.62
CA SER A 387 -17.19 -5.46 -2.50
C SER A 387 -15.83 -5.83 -3.08
N VAL A 388 -14.98 -6.50 -2.31
CA VAL A 388 -13.62 -6.88 -2.67
C VAL A 388 -13.49 -8.40 -2.69
N PHE A 389 -13.09 -8.97 -3.81
CA PHE A 389 -12.70 -10.37 -3.94
C PHE A 389 -11.19 -10.53 -3.75
N VAL A 390 -10.80 -11.52 -2.95
CA VAL A 390 -9.41 -11.95 -2.76
C VAL A 390 -9.32 -13.45 -3.04
N GLY A 391 -8.64 -13.81 -4.12
CA GLY A 391 -8.41 -15.21 -4.50
C GLY A 391 -6.94 -15.57 -4.37
N THR A 392 -6.64 -16.76 -3.86
CA THR A 392 -5.31 -17.37 -3.90
C THR A 392 -5.35 -18.77 -4.50
N TRP A 393 -4.39 -19.09 -5.37
CA TRP A 393 -4.26 -20.42 -5.95
C TRP A 393 -2.80 -20.77 -6.29
N ASN A 394 -2.26 -21.79 -5.61
CA ASN A 394 -1.05 -22.46 -6.08
C ASN A 394 -1.40 -23.33 -7.30
N MET A 395 -0.90 -22.95 -8.48
CA MET A 395 -1.24 -23.59 -9.75
C MET A 395 -0.44 -24.87 -10.01
N GLY A 396 0.56 -25.17 -9.18
CA GLY A 396 1.36 -26.39 -9.30
C GLY A 396 2.07 -26.50 -10.66
N ASP A 397 2.47 -25.38 -11.24
CA ASP A 397 3.00 -25.25 -12.61
C ASP A 397 2.07 -25.76 -13.72
N ALA A 398 0.80 -26.06 -13.40
CA ALA A 398 -0.20 -26.49 -14.37
C ALA A 398 -0.85 -25.30 -15.07
N SER A 399 -1.28 -25.53 -16.32
CA SER A 399 -2.17 -24.59 -17.00
C SER A 399 -3.53 -24.51 -16.29
N PRO A 400 -4.17 -23.33 -16.22
CA PRO A 400 -5.52 -23.21 -15.70
C PRO A 400 -6.51 -23.90 -16.64
N PRO A 401 -7.61 -24.48 -16.13
CA PRO A 401 -8.68 -24.98 -16.99
C PRO A 401 -9.38 -23.82 -17.73
N GLU A 402 -10.16 -24.16 -18.76
CA GLU A 402 -10.95 -23.16 -19.50
C GLU A 402 -11.92 -22.43 -18.57
N ASN A 403 -12.64 -23.17 -17.72
CA ASN A 403 -13.67 -22.61 -16.84
C ASN A 403 -13.15 -22.39 -15.41
N LEU A 404 -13.08 -21.11 -15.00
CA LEU A 404 -12.75 -20.65 -13.64
C LEU A 404 -13.95 -20.02 -12.92
N SER A 405 -15.17 -20.17 -13.43
CA SER A 405 -16.35 -19.43 -12.97
C SER A 405 -16.67 -19.66 -11.50
N SER A 406 -16.49 -20.88 -10.99
CA SER A 406 -16.73 -21.20 -9.58
C SER A 406 -15.84 -20.39 -8.65
N TRP A 407 -14.60 -20.10 -9.04
CA TRP A 407 -13.68 -19.31 -8.25
C TRP A 407 -14.14 -17.85 -8.19
N TYR A 408 -14.41 -17.23 -9.35
CA TYR A 408 -14.87 -15.84 -9.42
C TYR A 408 -16.25 -15.62 -8.79
N LYS A 409 -17.10 -16.66 -8.78
CA LYS A 409 -18.44 -16.66 -8.17
C LYS A 409 -18.46 -17.13 -6.71
N CYS A 410 -17.31 -17.47 -6.13
CA CYS A 410 -17.18 -17.93 -4.74
C CYS A 410 -18.07 -19.15 -4.43
N GLN A 411 -18.05 -20.14 -5.33
CA GLN A 411 -18.82 -21.38 -5.26
C GLN A 411 -17.91 -22.57 -4.99
N GLY A 412 -18.38 -23.50 -4.16
CA GLY A 412 -17.63 -24.70 -3.78
C GLY A 412 -17.92 -25.11 -2.34
N HIS A 413 -16.88 -25.27 -1.53
CA HIS A 413 -17.00 -25.66 -0.12
C HIS A 413 -16.61 -24.50 0.80
N GLY A 414 -17.19 -24.45 2.00
CA GLY A 414 -16.92 -23.42 3.00
C GLY A 414 -18.07 -22.43 3.12
N SER A 415 -17.74 -21.21 3.54
CA SER A 415 -18.69 -20.10 3.55
C SER A 415 -18.77 -19.54 2.14
N THR A 416 -19.67 -20.06 1.32
CA THR A 416 -19.84 -19.67 -0.08
C THR A 416 -20.76 -18.46 -0.23
N ARG A 417 -20.70 -17.81 -1.39
CA ARG A 417 -21.65 -16.76 -1.74
C ARG A 417 -22.96 -17.41 -2.23
N ASP A 418 -24.08 -16.81 -1.89
CA ASP A 418 -25.39 -17.25 -2.39
C ASP A 418 -25.41 -17.24 -3.93
N THR A 419 -26.08 -18.22 -4.54
CA THR A 419 -26.07 -18.42 -6.00
C THR A 419 -26.67 -17.26 -6.76
N ASP A 420 -27.71 -16.61 -6.23
CA ASP A 420 -28.35 -15.47 -6.88
C ASP A 420 -27.43 -14.26 -6.77
N VAL A 421 -26.86 -14.05 -5.59
CA VAL A 421 -25.92 -12.95 -5.33
C VAL A 421 -24.64 -13.12 -6.16
N ALA A 422 -24.20 -14.34 -6.44
CA ALA A 422 -23.01 -14.64 -7.23
C ALA A 422 -23.10 -14.24 -8.72
N HIS A 423 -24.26 -13.79 -9.19
CA HIS A 423 -24.39 -13.15 -10.53
C HIS A 423 -23.89 -11.71 -10.55
N PHE A 424 -23.69 -11.08 -9.39
CA PHE A 424 -23.19 -9.71 -9.30
C PHE A 424 -21.66 -9.70 -9.13
N ALA A 425 -20.97 -8.95 -9.99
CA ALA A 425 -19.53 -8.81 -9.90
C ALA A 425 -19.09 -7.99 -8.67
N HIS A 426 -17.93 -8.34 -8.12
CA HIS A 426 -17.23 -7.54 -7.13
C HIS A 426 -16.65 -6.27 -7.74
N ASP A 427 -16.47 -5.22 -6.93
CA ASP A 427 -15.89 -3.96 -7.39
C ASP A 427 -14.38 -4.10 -7.66
N ILE A 428 -13.70 -4.92 -6.87
CA ILE A 428 -12.28 -5.23 -6.97
C ILE A 428 -12.08 -6.74 -6.98
N TYR A 429 -11.22 -7.23 -7.88
CA TYR A 429 -10.70 -8.61 -7.86
C TYR A 429 -9.18 -8.56 -7.66
N ALA A 430 -8.72 -9.04 -6.50
CA ALA A 430 -7.31 -9.29 -6.20
C ALA A 430 -7.03 -10.79 -6.34
N ILE A 431 -6.24 -11.16 -7.34
CA ILE A 431 -5.97 -12.56 -7.71
C ILE A 431 -4.49 -12.85 -7.51
N GLY A 432 -4.18 -13.67 -6.51
CA GLY A 432 -2.85 -14.18 -6.22
C GLY A 432 -2.67 -15.60 -6.72
N THR A 433 -1.54 -15.87 -7.36
CA THR A 433 -1.14 -17.21 -7.78
C THR A 433 0.27 -17.52 -7.32
N GLN A 434 0.56 -18.79 -7.06
CA GLN A 434 1.89 -19.34 -6.82
C GLN A 434 2.13 -20.49 -7.82
N GLU A 435 3.39 -20.82 -8.12
CA GLU A 435 3.75 -21.83 -9.14
C GLU A 435 2.99 -21.59 -10.46
N CYS A 436 2.89 -20.31 -10.85
CA CYS A 436 2.20 -19.89 -12.06
C CYS A 436 3.17 -19.91 -13.24
N SER A 437 3.10 -20.96 -14.06
CA SER A 437 3.88 -21.11 -15.30
C SER A 437 3.31 -20.27 -16.46
N TYR A 438 2.09 -19.72 -16.30
CA TYR A 438 1.43 -18.94 -17.33
C TYR A 438 2.11 -17.57 -17.53
N SER A 439 2.27 -17.15 -18.80
CA SER A 439 2.77 -15.81 -19.11
C SER A 439 1.85 -14.74 -18.54
N GLU A 440 2.42 -13.63 -18.09
CA GLU A 440 1.68 -12.53 -17.45
C GLU A 440 0.56 -11.97 -18.35
N SER A 441 0.84 -11.70 -19.63
CA SER A 441 -0.14 -11.17 -20.59
C SER A 441 -1.33 -12.11 -20.80
N ASN A 442 -1.07 -13.41 -21.01
CA ASN A 442 -2.13 -14.40 -21.22
C ASN A 442 -2.96 -14.59 -19.96
N TRP A 443 -2.34 -14.58 -18.78
CA TRP A 443 -3.07 -14.70 -17.51
C TRP A 443 -4.01 -13.52 -17.28
N ILE A 444 -3.52 -12.29 -17.47
CA ILE A 444 -4.35 -11.07 -17.34
C ILE A 444 -5.49 -11.09 -18.36
N SER A 445 -5.20 -11.45 -19.62
CA SER A 445 -6.20 -11.49 -20.69
C SER A 445 -7.27 -12.54 -20.40
N LYS A 446 -6.87 -13.74 -19.94
CA LYS A 446 -7.81 -14.78 -19.51
C LYS A 446 -8.73 -14.29 -18.39
N ILE A 447 -8.17 -13.73 -17.31
CA ILE A 447 -8.98 -13.24 -16.19
C ILE A 447 -9.98 -12.18 -16.67
N LYS A 448 -9.53 -11.19 -17.47
CA LYS A 448 -10.42 -10.13 -17.97
C LYS A 448 -11.54 -10.68 -18.84
N ASN A 449 -11.22 -11.59 -19.76
CA ASN A 449 -12.20 -12.21 -20.63
C ASN A 449 -13.20 -13.05 -19.82
N ASP A 450 -12.72 -13.84 -18.85
CA ASP A 450 -13.58 -14.64 -17.98
C ASP A 450 -14.54 -13.74 -17.17
N LEU A 451 -14.03 -12.66 -16.54
CA LEU A 451 -14.86 -11.72 -15.78
C LEU A 451 -15.88 -10.97 -16.67
N HIS A 452 -15.46 -10.54 -17.87
CA HIS A 452 -16.35 -9.89 -18.82
C HIS A 452 -17.46 -10.84 -19.27
N ASN A 453 -17.12 -12.07 -19.66
CA ASN A 453 -18.09 -13.07 -20.09
C ASN A 453 -19.06 -13.49 -18.97
N LEU A 454 -18.63 -13.46 -17.71
CA LEU A 454 -19.46 -13.86 -16.57
C LEU A 454 -20.42 -12.77 -16.10
N PHE A 455 -20.05 -11.50 -16.25
CA PHE A 455 -20.74 -10.39 -15.59
C PHE A 455 -21.14 -9.25 -16.52
N ASP A 456 -20.75 -9.28 -17.79
CA ASP A 456 -20.97 -8.20 -18.78
C ASP A 456 -20.43 -6.84 -18.29
N ILE A 457 -19.26 -6.87 -17.64
CA ILE A 457 -18.61 -5.69 -17.08
C ILE A 457 -17.15 -5.64 -17.53
N GLU A 458 -16.70 -4.47 -17.99
CA GLU A 458 -15.29 -4.23 -18.26
C GLU A 458 -14.50 -3.97 -16.98
N PHE A 459 -13.31 -4.57 -16.90
CA PHE A 459 -12.39 -4.42 -15.78
C PHE A 459 -11.08 -3.77 -16.21
N LYS A 460 -10.65 -2.76 -15.44
CA LYS A 460 -9.35 -2.10 -15.58
C LYS A 460 -8.32 -2.76 -14.67
N THR A 461 -7.12 -3.01 -15.18
CA THR A 461 -5.97 -3.44 -14.38
C THR A 461 -5.44 -2.26 -13.57
N VAL A 462 -5.49 -2.38 -12.24
CA VAL A 462 -4.88 -1.43 -11.30
C VAL A 462 -3.37 -1.67 -11.24
N GLY A 463 -2.95 -2.93 -11.14
CA GLY A 463 -1.53 -3.30 -11.12
C GLY A 463 -1.32 -4.80 -11.20
N VAL A 464 -0.11 -5.17 -11.60
CA VAL A 464 0.38 -6.56 -11.66
C VAL A 464 1.79 -6.58 -11.11
N CYS A 465 2.09 -7.55 -10.25
CA CYS A 465 3.43 -7.73 -9.71
C CYS A 465 3.75 -9.23 -9.69
N SER A 466 4.93 -9.59 -10.22
CA SER A 466 5.38 -10.96 -10.40
C SER A 466 6.78 -11.13 -9.79
N LEU A 467 7.01 -12.26 -9.11
CA LEU A 467 8.30 -12.70 -8.61
C LEU A 467 8.39 -14.22 -8.82
N TRP A 468 9.17 -14.64 -9.83
CA TRP A 468 9.17 -16.02 -10.31
C TRP A 468 7.73 -16.49 -10.64
N GLY A 469 7.30 -17.65 -10.11
CA GLY A 469 5.94 -18.16 -10.23
C GLY A 469 4.92 -17.53 -9.28
N ILE A 470 5.30 -16.55 -8.44
CA ILE A 470 4.39 -15.83 -7.54
C ILE A 470 3.88 -14.58 -8.27
N ARG A 471 2.57 -14.41 -8.37
CA ARG A 471 1.97 -13.27 -9.09
C ARG A 471 0.75 -12.73 -8.36
N ILE A 472 0.56 -11.42 -8.40
CA ILE A 472 -0.68 -10.77 -8.00
C ILE A 472 -1.19 -9.89 -9.14
N VAL A 473 -2.48 -10.00 -9.45
CA VAL A 473 -3.20 -9.15 -10.41
C VAL A 473 -4.36 -8.48 -9.68
N ILE A 474 -4.44 -7.15 -9.75
CA ILE A 474 -5.57 -6.39 -9.20
C ILE A 474 -6.35 -5.75 -10.34
N LEU A 475 -7.63 -6.06 -10.39
CA LEU A 475 -8.61 -5.55 -11.35
C LEU A 475 -9.69 -4.77 -10.59
N VAL A 476 -10.19 -3.71 -11.22
CA VAL A 476 -11.30 -2.90 -10.71
C VAL A 476 -12.34 -2.72 -11.80
N LYS A 477 -13.63 -2.65 -11.47
CA LYS A 477 -14.67 -2.24 -12.43
C LYS A 477 -14.27 -0.94 -13.12
N ILE A 478 -14.49 -0.84 -14.43
CA ILE A 478 -14.09 0.35 -15.20
C ILE A 478 -14.72 1.64 -14.66
N ALA A 479 -15.94 1.57 -14.12
CA ALA A 479 -16.64 2.69 -13.49
C ALA A 479 -15.82 3.31 -12.33
N HIS A 480 -15.09 2.50 -11.56
CA HIS A 480 -14.36 2.98 -10.39
C HIS A 480 -12.92 3.42 -10.71
N GLN A 481 -12.49 3.38 -11.98
CA GLN A 481 -11.09 3.66 -12.35
C GLN A 481 -10.60 5.04 -11.87
N ASN A 482 -11.50 6.02 -11.83
CA ASN A 482 -11.20 7.40 -11.44
C ASN A 482 -11.07 7.60 -9.93
N LEU A 483 -11.47 6.60 -9.12
CA LEU A 483 -11.35 6.60 -7.67
C LEU A 483 -9.99 6.02 -7.20
N ILE A 484 -9.24 5.38 -8.12
CA ILE A 484 -7.96 4.75 -7.81
C ILE A 484 -6.82 5.76 -7.93
N SER A 485 -5.96 5.83 -6.92
CA SER A 485 -4.73 6.63 -6.96
C SER A 485 -3.60 6.01 -6.14
N HIS A 486 -2.39 6.57 -6.23
CA HIS A 486 -1.22 6.15 -5.43
C HIS A 486 -0.87 4.66 -5.53
N VAL A 487 -1.01 4.07 -6.72
CA VAL A 487 -0.67 2.67 -6.95
C VAL A 487 0.83 2.46 -6.75
N GLN A 488 1.19 1.50 -5.90
CA GLN A 488 2.57 1.07 -5.61
C GLN A 488 2.65 -0.44 -5.67
N GLN A 489 3.83 -0.96 -6.02
CA GLN A 489 4.11 -2.38 -6.15
C GLN A 489 5.48 -2.69 -5.53
N SER A 490 5.62 -3.85 -4.91
CA SER A 490 6.89 -4.31 -4.32
C SER A 490 6.94 -5.82 -4.28
N SER A 491 8.14 -6.38 -4.22
CA SER A 491 8.37 -7.82 -4.05
C SER A 491 9.52 -8.08 -3.08
N VAL A 492 9.48 -9.21 -2.38
CA VAL A 492 10.53 -9.67 -1.45
C VAL A 492 10.85 -11.13 -1.73
N LYS A 493 12.14 -11.44 -1.82
CA LYS A 493 12.67 -12.80 -1.93
C LYS A 493 12.96 -13.35 -0.53
N THR A 494 12.52 -14.57 -0.24
CA THR A 494 12.73 -15.23 1.07
C THR A 494 13.22 -16.67 0.95
N GLY A 495 13.71 -17.07 -0.22
CA GLY A 495 14.34 -18.38 -0.42
C GLY A 495 15.72 -18.48 0.28
N LEU A 496 16.51 -19.50 -0.06
CA LEU A 496 17.85 -19.73 0.49
C LEU A 496 18.70 -18.44 0.43
N ALA A 497 19.35 -18.10 1.54
CA ALA A 497 20.12 -16.87 1.71
C ALA A 497 19.36 -15.56 1.32
N ASN A 498 18.01 -15.58 1.32
CA ASN A 498 17.13 -14.49 0.90
C ASN A 498 17.37 -14.00 -0.55
N ALA A 499 17.97 -14.84 -1.40
CA ALA A 499 18.32 -14.50 -2.79
C ALA A 499 18.06 -15.62 -3.81
N LEU A 500 18.21 -16.88 -3.42
CA LEU A 500 17.99 -18.07 -4.26
C LEU A 500 16.67 -18.78 -3.89
N GLY A 501 15.97 -19.39 -4.85
CA GLY A 501 14.78 -20.21 -4.60
C GLY A 501 13.44 -19.49 -4.83
N ASN A 502 12.37 -20.26 -5.09
CA ASN A 502 11.06 -19.77 -5.57
C ASN A 502 10.10 -19.25 -4.48
N LYS A 503 10.63 -18.77 -3.34
CA LYS A 503 9.84 -18.35 -2.16
C LYS A 503 9.96 -16.86 -1.91
N GLY A 504 8.86 -16.24 -1.51
CA GLY A 504 8.80 -14.79 -1.33
C GLY A 504 7.39 -14.24 -1.33
N ALA A 505 7.27 -12.95 -1.61
CA ALA A 505 6.01 -12.25 -1.73
C ALA A 505 6.04 -11.16 -2.81
N VAL A 506 4.87 -10.86 -3.32
CA VAL A 506 4.55 -9.69 -4.16
C VAL A 506 3.42 -8.93 -3.48
N GLY A 507 3.43 -7.61 -3.59
CA GLY A 507 2.40 -6.78 -2.98
C GLY A 507 2.07 -5.56 -3.83
N ILE A 508 0.80 -5.15 -3.76
CA ILE A 508 0.28 -3.96 -4.43
C ILE A 508 -0.53 -3.16 -3.41
N SER A 509 -0.31 -1.86 -3.35
CA SER A 509 -1.12 -0.94 -2.55
C SER A 509 -1.61 0.23 -3.39
N PHE A 510 -2.76 0.80 -3.03
CA PHE A 510 -3.36 1.96 -3.67
C PHE A 510 -4.39 2.63 -2.76
N MET A 511 -4.84 3.82 -3.14
CA MET A 511 -5.98 4.50 -2.54
C MET A 511 -7.23 4.26 -3.40
N PHE A 512 -8.33 3.86 -2.77
CA PHE A 512 -9.68 3.91 -3.33
C PHE A 512 -10.41 5.08 -2.65
N SER A 513 -10.65 6.17 -3.38
CA SER A 513 -11.07 7.45 -2.79
C SER A 513 -10.09 7.91 -1.69
N ALA A 514 -10.52 7.99 -0.42
CA ALA A 514 -9.65 8.29 0.72
C ALA A 514 -9.29 7.04 1.56
N THR A 515 -9.73 5.85 1.16
CA THR A 515 -9.40 4.59 1.85
C THR A 515 -8.17 3.94 1.21
N SER A 516 -7.15 3.65 2.01
CA SER A 516 -5.92 2.99 1.57
C SER A 516 -6.02 1.46 1.69
N LEU A 517 -5.74 0.75 0.60
CA LEU A 517 -5.81 -0.71 0.48
C LEU A 517 -4.43 -1.29 0.13
N CYS A 518 -4.05 -2.39 0.76
CA CYS A 518 -2.81 -3.12 0.50
C CYS A 518 -3.11 -4.62 0.36
N PHE A 519 -2.54 -5.26 -0.65
CA PHE A 519 -2.73 -6.68 -0.96
C PHE A 519 -1.36 -7.33 -1.09
N ILE A 520 -1.14 -8.41 -0.35
CA ILE A 520 0.14 -9.13 -0.29
C ILE A 520 -0.14 -10.59 -0.62
N ASN A 521 0.43 -11.07 -1.72
CA ASN A 521 0.42 -12.48 -2.10
C ASN A 521 1.80 -13.10 -1.83
N CYS A 522 1.87 -14.24 -1.15
CA CYS A 522 3.14 -14.92 -0.88
C CYS A 522 3.13 -16.43 -1.14
N HIS A 523 4.34 -16.99 -1.16
CA HIS A 523 4.62 -18.42 -1.17
C HIS A 523 5.70 -18.67 -0.13
N LEU A 524 5.32 -19.23 1.03
CA LEU A 524 6.22 -19.43 2.16
C LEU A 524 6.90 -20.81 2.14
N ALA A 525 7.92 -21.00 2.99
CA ALA A 525 8.66 -22.25 3.07
C ALA A 525 7.76 -23.49 3.28
N ALA A 526 7.94 -24.49 2.41
CA ALA A 526 7.21 -25.75 2.43
C ALA A 526 7.72 -26.73 3.51
N ARG A 527 7.02 -27.86 3.66
CA ARG A 527 7.23 -28.96 4.62
C ARG A 527 6.72 -28.67 6.04
N SER A 528 6.19 -29.69 6.71
CA SER A 528 5.57 -29.57 8.04
C SER A 528 6.54 -29.10 9.12
N THR A 529 7.81 -29.51 9.06
CA THR A 529 8.85 -29.19 10.05
C THR A 529 9.35 -27.74 10.00
N ARG A 530 9.11 -27.00 8.91
CA ARG A 530 9.68 -25.66 8.68
C ARG A 530 8.81 -24.50 9.19
N VAL A 531 8.12 -24.68 10.32
CA VAL A 531 7.25 -23.64 10.93
C VAL A 531 8.02 -22.37 11.25
N LEU A 532 9.18 -22.49 11.91
CA LEU A 532 10.01 -21.34 12.27
C LEU A 532 10.50 -20.58 11.03
N ARG A 533 10.84 -21.29 9.95
CA ARG A 533 11.20 -20.65 8.67
C ARG A 533 10.03 -19.88 8.06
N ARG A 534 8.81 -20.40 8.12
CA ARG A 534 7.60 -19.66 7.67
C ARG A 534 7.37 -18.40 8.49
N ASN A 535 7.53 -18.47 9.81
CA ASN A 535 7.45 -17.30 10.68
C ASN A 535 8.51 -16.27 10.28
N GLN A 536 9.76 -16.69 10.07
CA GLN A 536 10.82 -15.80 9.59
C GLN A 536 10.50 -15.20 8.22
N ASN A 537 9.93 -15.98 7.28
CA ASN A 537 9.50 -15.45 5.99
C ASN A 537 8.44 -14.35 6.15
N TYR A 538 7.48 -14.51 7.06
CA TYR A 538 6.50 -13.47 7.37
C TYR A 538 7.19 -12.17 7.83
N HIS A 539 8.12 -12.23 8.78
CA HIS A 539 8.83 -11.03 9.25
C HIS A 539 9.72 -10.42 8.16
N ASP A 540 10.42 -11.24 7.37
CA ASP A 540 11.23 -10.80 6.24
C ASP A 540 10.38 -10.07 5.19
N ILE A 541 9.18 -10.57 4.89
CA ILE A 541 8.24 -9.94 3.96
C ILE A 541 7.72 -8.62 4.53
N LEU A 542 7.28 -8.61 5.79
CA LEU A 542 6.75 -7.41 6.45
C LEU A 542 7.79 -6.28 6.50
N LYS A 543 9.06 -6.62 6.76
CA LYS A 543 10.18 -5.69 6.79
C LYS A 543 10.65 -5.28 5.38
N GLY A 544 10.61 -6.22 4.43
CA GLY A 544 11.20 -6.05 3.10
C GLY A 544 10.29 -5.38 2.06
N LEU A 545 8.97 -5.50 2.19
CA LEU A 545 8.03 -4.94 1.22
C LEU A 545 7.99 -3.42 1.34
N ASN A 546 8.44 -2.75 0.28
CA ASN A 546 8.49 -1.30 0.22
C ASN A 546 7.19 -0.73 -0.35
N LEU A 547 6.13 -0.79 0.45
CA LEU A 547 4.82 -0.20 0.18
C LEU A 547 4.50 0.85 1.24
N GLY A 548 3.82 1.92 0.86
CA GLY A 548 3.34 2.97 1.76
C GLY A 548 4.35 4.11 2.00
N GLN A 549 4.42 4.61 3.24
CA GLN A 549 5.38 5.61 3.72
C GLN A 549 6.60 4.93 4.37
N LYS A 550 7.81 5.31 3.93
CA LYS A 550 9.07 4.74 4.45
C LYS A 550 9.33 5.11 5.92
N ASN A 551 9.84 4.15 6.69
CA ASN A 551 10.69 4.33 7.88
C ASN A 551 10.04 4.77 9.21
N VAL A 552 8.71 4.68 9.36
CA VAL A 552 8.08 5.01 10.66
C VAL A 552 7.23 3.87 11.19
N PHE A 553 6.44 3.23 10.34
CA PHE A 553 5.49 2.17 10.69
C PHE A 553 5.71 0.97 9.77
N ASP A 554 5.40 -0.24 10.23
CA ASP A 554 5.30 -1.41 9.37
C ASP A 554 3.99 -1.36 8.54
N LEU A 555 3.81 -2.31 7.61
CA LEU A 555 2.69 -2.27 6.67
C LEU A 555 1.32 -2.30 7.36
N THR A 556 1.19 -2.98 8.51
CA THR A 556 -0.08 -3.11 9.24
C THR A 556 -0.57 -1.78 9.79
N ASN A 557 0.36 -0.86 10.08
CA ASN A 557 0.09 0.47 10.62
C ASN A 557 0.11 1.59 9.55
N GLN A 558 0.15 1.25 8.26
CA GLN A 558 0.22 2.23 7.17
C GLN A 558 -1.02 2.28 6.26
N PHE A 559 -1.88 1.26 6.30
CA PHE A 559 -3.03 1.13 5.41
C PHE A 559 -4.31 0.87 6.20
N ASN A 560 -5.44 1.43 5.72
CA ASN A 560 -6.74 1.21 6.34
C ASN A 560 -7.12 -0.27 6.33
N HIS A 561 -6.83 -0.97 5.22
CA HIS A 561 -7.03 -2.41 5.09
C HIS A 561 -5.82 -3.06 4.41
N VAL A 562 -5.26 -4.08 5.06
CA VAL A 562 -4.20 -4.95 4.53
C VAL A 562 -4.77 -6.36 4.38
N PHE A 563 -4.74 -6.89 3.16
CA PHE A 563 -5.10 -8.27 2.85
C PHE A 563 -3.81 -9.05 2.61
N TRP A 564 -3.59 -10.10 3.40
CA TRP A 564 -2.43 -10.98 3.26
C TRP A 564 -2.91 -12.38 2.93
N PHE A 565 -2.46 -12.91 1.81
CA PHE A 565 -2.92 -14.18 1.28
C PHE A 565 -1.82 -14.90 0.52
N GLY A 566 -2.07 -16.15 0.17
CA GLY A 566 -1.12 -16.95 -0.60
C GLY A 566 -1.11 -18.42 -0.20
N ASP A 567 -0.12 -19.14 -0.72
CA ASP A 567 0.30 -20.43 -0.18
C ASP A 567 1.23 -20.18 1.02
N LEU A 568 0.60 -20.09 2.19
CA LEU A 568 1.32 -19.87 3.45
C LEU A 568 2.01 -21.15 3.93
N ASN A 569 1.69 -22.31 3.34
CA ASN A 569 2.35 -23.59 3.58
C ASN A 569 2.37 -24.11 5.04
N TYR A 570 1.60 -23.50 5.95
CA TYR A 570 1.37 -24.07 7.29
C TYR A 570 0.58 -25.38 7.17
N ARG A 571 0.93 -26.35 8.01
CA ARG A 571 0.39 -27.72 7.95
C ARG A 571 -0.50 -28.03 9.14
N ILE A 572 -1.26 -29.11 9.03
CA ILE A 572 -1.97 -29.70 10.17
C ILE A 572 -1.02 -30.65 10.89
N ASP A 573 -0.78 -30.40 12.18
CA ASP A 573 0.12 -31.17 13.04
C ASP A 573 -0.60 -32.37 13.67
N LEU A 574 -1.09 -33.26 12.82
CA LEU A 574 -1.73 -34.53 13.18
C LEU A 574 -1.19 -35.66 12.31
N GLN A 575 -1.35 -36.90 12.77
CA GLN A 575 -1.05 -38.06 11.94
C GLN A 575 -2.01 -38.11 10.74
N VAL A 576 -1.50 -38.60 9.59
CA VAL A 576 -2.26 -38.64 8.34
C VAL A 576 -3.60 -39.35 8.52
N MET A 577 -3.61 -40.51 9.17
CA MET A 577 -4.82 -41.32 9.32
C MET A 577 -5.89 -40.60 10.15
N ASP A 578 -5.48 -39.88 11.20
CA ASP A 578 -6.40 -39.06 11.98
C ASP A 578 -6.98 -37.92 11.13
N VAL A 579 -6.15 -37.26 10.30
CA VAL A 579 -6.62 -36.21 9.39
C VAL A 579 -7.63 -36.76 8.38
N LEU A 580 -7.36 -37.92 7.79
CA LEU A 580 -8.28 -38.55 6.83
C LEU A 580 -9.62 -38.94 7.48
N GLU A 581 -9.60 -39.45 8.71
CA GLU A 581 -10.83 -39.77 9.45
C GLU A 581 -11.62 -38.50 9.83
N ASN A 582 -10.93 -37.43 10.24
CA ASN A 582 -11.60 -36.14 10.51
C ASN A 582 -12.17 -35.50 9.23
N ILE A 583 -11.52 -35.66 8.07
CA ILE A 583 -12.07 -35.25 6.77
C ILE A 583 -13.35 -36.04 6.47
N LYS A 584 -13.31 -37.37 6.63
CA LYS A 584 -14.45 -38.27 6.36
C LYS A 584 -15.65 -37.99 7.27
N THR A 585 -15.40 -37.66 8.53
CA THR A 585 -16.43 -37.30 9.52
C THR A 585 -16.79 -35.82 9.51
N ASN A 586 -16.16 -35.02 8.64
CA ASN A 586 -16.27 -33.56 8.59
C ASN A 586 -16.00 -32.86 9.94
N ASN A 587 -15.12 -33.43 10.76
CA ASN A 587 -14.71 -32.87 12.05
C ASN A 587 -13.61 -31.80 11.87
N LEU A 588 -13.97 -30.72 11.18
CA LEU A 588 -13.07 -29.59 10.93
C LEU A 588 -12.62 -28.90 12.22
N SER A 589 -13.42 -28.97 13.29
CA SER A 589 -13.06 -28.36 14.57
C SER A 589 -11.81 -28.97 15.15
N LYS A 590 -11.72 -30.31 15.18
CA LYS A 590 -10.54 -30.99 15.70
C LYS A 590 -9.30 -30.62 14.90
N MET A 591 -9.40 -30.65 13.57
CA MET A 591 -8.27 -30.32 12.68
C MET A 591 -7.77 -28.88 12.87
N ARG A 592 -8.66 -27.91 13.09
CA ARG A 592 -8.28 -26.50 13.33
C ARG A 592 -7.50 -26.29 14.63
N GLU A 593 -7.64 -27.15 15.64
CA GLU A 593 -6.83 -27.10 16.87
C GLU A 593 -5.34 -27.39 16.60
N TYR A 594 -5.04 -28.13 15.53
CA TYR A 594 -3.69 -28.54 15.13
C TYR A 594 -3.21 -27.83 13.87
N ASP A 595 -3.94 -26.81 13.40
CA ASP A 595 -3.46 -25.95 12.32
C ASP A 595 -2.31 -25.08 12.82
N GLN A 596 -1.12 -25.29 12.24
CA GLN A 596 0.09 -24.58 12.68
C GLN A 596 -0.06 -23.05 12.58
N LEU A 597 -0.74 -22.52 11.55
CA LEU A 597 -0.93 -21.06 11.43
C LEU A 597 -1.73 -20.52 12.61
N LYS A 598 -2.88 -21.13 12.93
CA LYS A 598 -3.69 -20.73 14.09
C LYS A 598 -2.91 -20.80 15.40
N GLN A 599 -2.12 -21.85 15.61
CA GLN A 599 -1.30 -21.98 16.80
C GLN A 599 -0.23 -20.88 16.89
N GLU A 600 0.45 -20.55 15.79
CA GLU A 600 1.48 -19.52 15.77
C GLU A 600 0.89 -18.10 15.93
N ILE A 601 -0.31 -17.85 15.38
CA ILE A 601 -1.07 -16.62 15.64
C ILE A 601 -1.47 -16.52 17.12
N GLN A 602 -1.97 -17.61 17.71
CA GLN A 602 -2.37 -17.64 19.12
C GLN A 602 -1.18 -17.41 20.06
N LYS A 603 0.01 -17.91 19.70
CA LYS A 603 1.27 -17.66 20.43
C LYS A 603 1.79 -16.23 20.24
N GLY A 604 1.26 -15.49 19.26
CA GLY A 604 1.69 -14.13 18.92
C GLY A 604 3.00 -14.07 18.13
N ASN A 605 3.38 -15.16 17.47
CA ASN A 605 4.62 -15.25 16.70
C ASN A 605 4.49 -14.65 15.30
N VAL A 606 3.29 -14.64 14.73
CA VAL A 606 3.01 -14.14 13.37
C VAL A 606 1.63 -13.50 13.30
N PHE A 607 1.42 -12.63 12.31
CA PHE A 607 0.11 -12.04 11.99
C PHE A 607 -0.63 -11.43 13.19
N VAL A 608 0.10 -10.79 14.11
CA VAL A 608 -0.49 -10.10 15.27
C VAL A 608 -1.50 -9.05 14.78
N GLY A 609 -2.73 -9.12 15.31
CA GLY A 609 -3.82 -8.19 14.96
C GLY A 609 -4.57 -8.53 13.67
N PHE A 610 -4.10 -9.47 12.84
CA PHE A 610 -4.85 -9.94 11.69
C PHE A 610 -6.05 -10.80 12.12
N LYS A 611 -7.07 -10.80 11.28
CA LYS A 611 -8.25 -11.64 11.39
C LYS A 611 -8.28 -12.59 10.21
N GLU A 612 -8.64 -13.83 10.49
CA GLU A 612 -8.96 -14.85 9.49
C GLU A 612 -10.40 -15.32 9.76
N GLU A 613 -11.20 -15.42 8.70
CA GLU A 613 -12.54 -15.99 8.82
C GLU A 613 -12.47 -17.48 9.19
N GLN A 614 -13.47 -18.00 9.87
CA GLN A 614 -13.49 -19.40 10.27
C GLN A 614 -13.47 -20.32 9.05
N ILE A 615 -12.43 -21.15 8.97
CA ILE A 615 -12.31 -22.19 7.94
C ILE A 615 -13.40 -23.24 8.13
N ASN A 616 -14.36 -23.24 7.21
CA ASN A 616 -15.44 -24.22 7.11
C ASN A 616 -15.31 -25.10 5.86
N PHE A 617 -14.12 -25.16 5.28
CA PHE A 617 -13.80 -25.98 4.12
C PHE A 617 -12.73 -27.02 4.41
N LEU A 618 -12.73 -28.11 3.62
CA LEU A 618 -11.74 -29.18 3.70
C LEU A 618 -10.33 -28.65 3.35
N PRO A 619 -9.26 -29.33 3.78
CA PRO A 619 -7.90 -28.97 3.40
C PRO A 619 -7.73 -28.80 1.89
N THR A 620 -7.03 -27.76 1.45
CA THR A 620 -6.88 -27.42 0.02
C THR A 620 -5.69 -28.11 -0.63
N TYR A 621 -4.85 -28.76 0.18
CA TYR A 621 -3.66 -29.49 -0.21
C TYR A 621 -3.62 -30.83 0.55
N ARG A 622 -3.09 -31.93 0.02
CA ARG A 622 -2.59 -32.16 -1.33
C ARG A 622 -3.54 -33.08 -2.09
N HIS A 623 -4.15 -32.59 -3.16
CA HIS A 623 -5.06 -33.38 -3.98
C HIS A 623 -4.33 -34.11 -5.12
N LYS A 624 -4.92 -35.22 -5.57
CA LYS A 624 -4.59 -35.83 -6.85
C LYS A 624 -5.04 -34.90 -7.96
N ARG A 625 -4.16 -34.55 -8.90
CA ARG A 625 -4.52 -33.77 -10.10
C ARG A 625 -5.62 -34.49 -10.89
N GLY A 626 -6.64 -33.74 -11.31
CA GLY A 626 -7.86 -34.22 -11.94
C GLY A 626 -8.89 -34.87 -11.00
N GLY A 627 -8.49 -35.24 -9.78
CA GLY A 627 -9.31 -35.98 -8.81
C GLY A 627 -9.74 -35.13 -7.60
N LYS A 628 -10.54 -35.75 -6.72
CA LYS A 628 -10.88 -35.17 -5.40
C LYS A 628 -10.07 -35.80 -4.27
N GLU A 629 -9.41 -36.91 -4.53
CA GLU A 629 -8.70 -37.70 -3.52
C GLU A 629 -7.45 -36.98 -3.02
N TYR A 630 -7.13 -37.15 -1.74
CA TYR A 630 -5.86 -36.67 -1.19
C TYR A 630 -4.72 -37.64 -1.50
N VAL A 631 -3.56 -37.10 -1.90
CA VAL A 631 -2.32 -37.84 -2.11
C VAL A 631 -1.30 -37.35 -1.11
N TRP A 632 -1.09 -38.14 -0.06
CA TRP A 632 -0.26 -37.77 1.08
C TRP A 632 1.14 -38.41 1.04
N GLU A 633 1.37 -39.40 0.18
CA GLU A 633 2.70 -39.96 -0.07
C GLU A 633 3.30 -39.36 -1.35
N LYS A 634 4.55 -38.89 -1.28
CA LYS A 634 5.35 -38.51 -2.44
C LYS A 634 6.66 -39.29 -2.41
N THR A 635 6.84 -40.20 -3.35
CA THR A 635 8.12 -40.88 -3.56
C THR A 635 9.18 -39.87 -4.00
N LYS A 636 10.31 -39.86 -3.31
CA LYS A 636 11.52 -39.12 -3.65
C LYS A 636 12.71 -40.08 -3.67
N ARG A 637 13.84 -39.64 -4.22
CA ARG A 637 15.12 -40.38 -4.16
C ARG A 637 15.52 -40.71 -2.71
N SER A 638 15.33 -39.77 -1.80
CA SER A 638 15.58 -39.90 -0.36
C SER A 638 14.51 -40.68 0.44
N GLY A 639 13.52 -41.26 -0.22
CA GLY A 639 12.45 -42.05 0.40
C GLY A 639 11.05 -41.45 0.24
N ILE A 640 10.11 -41.86 1.10
CA ILE A 640 8.71 -41.42 1.03
C ILE A 640 8.54 -40.15 1.86
N LEU A 641 8.23 -39.04 1.19
CA LEU A 641 7.84 -37.79 1.84
C LEU A 641 6.33 -37.81 2.14
N ILE A 642 5.97 -37.64 3.41
CA ILE A 642 4.58 -37.54 3.85
C ILE A 642 4.13 -36.08 3.83
N ASN A 643 3.06 -35.80 3.08
CA ASN A 643 2.36 -34.52 3.04
C ASN A 643 0.93 -34.71 3.56
N VAL A 644 0.76 -34.49 4.86
CA VAL A 644 -0.55 -34.51 5.53
C VAL A 644 -1.48 -33.48 4.84
N PRO A 645 -2.75 -33.84 4.53
CA PRO A 645 -3.70 -32.85 4.02
C PRO A 645 -3.77 -31.62 4.92
N SER A 646 -3.62 -30.43 4.35
CA SER A 646 -3.44 -29.17 5.09
C SER A 646 -4.13 -27.97 4.43
N TRP A 647 -4.47 -26.96 5.24
CA TRP A 647 -4.89 -25.62 4.77
C TRP A 647 -3.66 -24.75 4.52
N CYS A 648 -2.99 -25.00 3.38
CA CYS A 648 -1.84 -24.22 2.95
C CYS A 648 -2.24 -22.84 2.42
N ASP A 649 -3.37 -22.76 1.71
CA ASP A 649 -3.85 -21.60 0.98
C ASP A 649 -4.79 -20.76 1.86
N ARG A 650 -4.43 -19.50 2.17
CA ARG A 650 -5.11 -18.71 3.22
C ARG A 650 -5.35 -17.26 2.80
N VAL A 651 -6.34 -16.62 3.42
CA VAL A 651 -6.62 -15.18 3.30
C VAL A 651 -6.86 -14.57 4.68
N LEU A 652 -6.06 -13.58 5.07
CA LEU A 652 -6.16 -12.84 6.32
C LEU A 652 -6.29 -11.35 6.04
N CYS A 653 -6.92 -10.60 6.96
CA CYS A 653 -7.00 -9.14 6.87
C CYS A 653 -6.62 -8.45 8.18
N HIS A 654 -5.94 -7.31 8.07
CA HIS A 654 -5.71 -6.36 9.15
C HIS A 654 -6.39 -5.04 8.78
N SER A 655 -6.98 -4.34 9.74
CA SER A 655 -7.64 -3.07 9.46
C SER A 655 -7.51 -2.09 10.61
N PHE A 656 -7.49 -0.80 10.30
CA PHE A 656 -7.50 0.25 11.30
C PHE A 656 -8.75 0.17 12.20
N PRO A 657 -8.66 0.59 13.46
CA PRO A 657 -9.80 0.59 14.37
C PRO A 657 -10.95 1.46 13.83
N ASP A 658 -12.18 1.08 14.17
CA ASP A 658 -13.43 1.74 13.74
C ASP A 658 -13.63 1.88 12.22
N THR A 659 -12.91 1.10 11.41
CA THR A 659 -13.18 0.97 9.97
C THR A 659 -14.17 -0.17 9.70
N LYS A 660 -15.04 0.01 8.70
CA LYS A 660 -16.02 -1.01 8.32
C LYS A 660 -15.37 -2.04 7.40
N ILE A 661 -15.28 -3.27 7.87
CA ILE A 661 -14.88 -4.43 7.06
C ILE A 661 -15.64 -5.66 7.55
N ALA A 662 -16.24 -6.42 6.64
CA ALA A 662 -16.89 -7.69 6.95
C ALA A 662 -16.52 -8.74 5.91
N CYS A 663 -16.08 -9.92 6.35
CA CYS A 663 -15.93 -11.07 5.47
C CYS A 663 -17.32 -11.59 5.12
N THR A 664 -17.59 -11.77 3.82
CA THR A 664 -18.88 -12.23 3.30
C THR A 664 -18.81 -13.64 2.71
N SER A 665 -17.61 -14.11 2.37
CA SER A 665 -17.37 -15.51 1.99
C SER A 665 -15.92 -15.90 2.30
N TYR A 666 -15.69 -17.17 2.61
CA TYR A 666 -14.37 -17.78 2.73
C TYR A 666 -14.47 -19.28 2.47
N GLY A 667 -13.92 -19.72 1.35
CA GLY A 667 -14.10 -21.07 0.84
C GLY A 667 -13.09 -21.46 -0.22
N CYS A 668 -13.27 -22.65 -0.78
CA CYS A 668 -12.45 -23.17 -1.87
C CYS A 668 -13.32 -23.80 -2.96
N THR A 669 -12.79 -23.87 -4.17
CA THR A 669 -13.46 -24.52 -5.30
C THR A 669 -13.13 -26.01 -5.35
N GLU A 670 -14.11 -26.86 -5.67
CA GLU A 670 -13.91 -28.32 -5.77
C GLU A 670 -13.88 -28.86 -7.22
N ASN A 671 -14.13 -28.01 -8.21
CA ASN A 671 -14.22 -28.35 -9.63
C ASN A 671 -13.01 -27.90 -10.45
N ILE A 672 -12.13 -27.06 -9.90
CA ILE A 672 -10.85 -26.67 -10.51
C ILE A 672 -9.78 -27.61 -9.96
N ARG A 673 -9.29 -28.54 -10.81
CA ARG A 673 -8.47 -29.69 -10.37
C ARG A 673 -7.17 -29.88 -11.16
N THR A 674 -6.73 -28.86 -11.91
CA THR A 674 -5.48 -28.98 -12.67
C THR A 674 -4.24 -29.01 -11.76
N SER A 675 -4.33 -28.37 -10.61
CA SER A 675 -3.30 -28.35 -9.55
C SER A 675 -3.58 -29.39 -8.46
N ASP A 676 -2.56 -29.72 -7.67
CA ASP A 676 -2.68 -30.43 -6.39
C ASP A 676 -3.14 -29.52 -5.23
N HIS A 677 -3.36 -28.23 -5.53
CA HIS A 677 -4.08 -27.29 -4.68
C HIS A 677 -5.42 -26.88 -5.29
N TRP A 678 -6.42 -26.72 -4.42
CA TRP A 678 -7.70 -26.12 -4.80
C TRP A 678 -7.70 -24.60 -4.59
N PRO A 679 -8.16 -23.81 -5.57
CA PRO A 679 -8.29 -22.36 -5.42
C PRO A 679 -9.12 -21.96 -4.20
N VAL A 680 -8.64 -20.99 -3.44
CA VAL A 680 -9.33 -20.38 -2.28
C VAL A 680 -9.81 -19.00 -2.65
N PHE A 681 -11.01 -18.64 -2.19
CA PHE A 681 -11.60 -17.32 -2.32
C PHE A 681 -12.01 -16.79 -0.94
N SER A 682 -11.90 -15.48 -0.77
CA SER A 682 -12.54 -14.75 0.32
C SER A 682 -13.06 -13.41 -0.21
N THR A 683 -14.23 -12.98 0.26
CA THR A 683 -14.82 -11.71 -0.17
C THR A 683 -15.10 -10.81 1.03
N PHE A 684 -14.97 -9.51 0.81
CA PHE A 684 -15.10 -8.52 1.86
C PHE A 684 -15.99 -7.35 1.42
N ASP A 685 -16.83 -6.93 2.36
CA ASP A 685 -17.55 -5.67 2.30
C ASP A 685 -16.73 -4.61 3.03
N VAL A 686 -16.20 -3.63 2.30
CA VAL A 686 -15.24 -2.64 2.79
C VAL A 686 -15.85 -1.24 2.73
N GLY A 687 -15.89 -0.55 3.87
CA GLY A 687 -16.36 0.83 3.95
C GLY A 687 -15.38 1.80 3.28
N ILE A 688 -15.91 2.68 2.44
CA ILE A 688 -15.13 3.68 1.72
C ILE A 688 -15.37 5.06 2.32
N VAL A 689 -14.26 5.71 2.67
CA VAL A 689 -14.27 7.12 3.03
C VAL A 689 -14.20 7.90 1.72
N SER A 690 -15.26 8.64 1.45
CA SER A 690 -15.26 9.61 0.36
C SER A 690 -14.19 10.67 0.62
N GLN A 691 -13.50 11.11 -0.43
CA GLN A 691 -12.59 12.25 -0.28
C GLN A 691 -13.40 13.45 0.18
N TYR A 692 -13.07 13.98 1.36
CA TYR A 692 -13.82 15.08 1.96
C TYR A 692 -13.87 16.26 1.01
N ALA A 693 -15.08 16.78 0.75
CA ALA A 693 -15.29 18.01 -0.01
C ALA A 693 -15.79 19.09 0.96
N ALA A 694 -15.15 20.25 0.97
CA ALA A 694 -15.60 21.37 1.80
C ALA A 694 -17.01 21.80 1.39
N LYS A 695 -17.90 21.97 2.36
CA LYS A 695 -19.23 22.54 2.13
C LYS A 695 -19.05 23.98 1.60
N PRO A 696 -19.73 24.38 0.50
CA PRO A 696 -19.66 25.76 0.03
C PRO A 696 -20.08 26.71 1.15
N GLU A 697 -19.31 27.77 1.38
CA GLU A 697 -19.65 28.81 2.36
C GLU A 697 -21.04 29.38 2.01
N GLN A 698 -22.06 28.99 2.78
CA GLN A 698 -23.38 29.60 2.67
C GLN A 698 -23.33 30.96 3.37
N ASN A 699 -23.45 32.03 2.58
CA ASN A 699 -23.67 33.42 2.99
C ASN A 699 -22.64 34.04 3.94
N GLY A 700 -21.72 34.85 3.38
CA GLY A 700 -21.44 36.25 3.81
C GLY A 700 -21.06 36.60 5.26
N SER A 701 -21.06 35.67 6.22
CA SER A 701 -20.50 35.90 7.55
C SER A 701 -19.00 35.75 7.44
N GLN A 702 -18.27 36.80 7.81
CA GLN A 702 -16.81 36.78 8.01
C GLN A 702 -16.42 35.44 8.63
N SER A 703 -15.58 34.68 7.92
CA SER A 703 -15.09 33.37 8.36
C SER A 703 -14.36 33.51 9.69
N SER A 704 -15.09 33.37 10.80
CA SER A 704 -14.49 33.06 12.09
C SER A 704 -13.74 31.75 11.89
N LYS A 705 -12.43 31.75 12.07
CA LYS A 705 -11.60 30.55 11.97
C LYS A 705 -12.10 29.53 13.01
N GLU A 706 -12.99 28.63 12.59
CA GLU A 706 -13.25 27.41 13.34
C GLU A 706 -11.90 26.68 13.45
N GLY A 707 -11.47 26.42 14.67
CA GLY A 707 -10.22 25.73 14.96
C GLY A 707 -10.51 24.35 15.51
N CYS A 708 -9.53 23.46 15.50
CA CYS A 708 -9.65 22.16 16.14
C CYS A 708 -8.35 21.84 16.88
N GLU A 709 -8.47 21.27 18.07
CA GLU A 709 -7.33 20.83 18.89
C GLU A 709 -7.52 19.37 19.29
N ILE A 710 -6.49 18.55 19.06
CA ILE A 710 -6.37 17.22 19.67
C ILE A 710 -5.55 17.38 20.95
N ILE A 711 -6.13 17.03 22.09
CA ILE A 711 -5.57 17.26 23.43
C ILE A 711 -5.42 15.92 24.14
N PHE A 712 -4.20 15.60 24.56
CA PHE A 712 -3.92 14.46 25.44
C PHE A 712 -3.72 14.94 26.88
N HIS A 713 -4.37 14.27 27.83
CA HIS A 713 -4.25 14.55 29.26
C HIS A 713 -3.25 13.61 29.93
N LYS A 714 -3.27 12.34 29.53
CA LYS A 714 -2.39 11.30 30.07
C LYS A 714 -2.14 10.21 29.03
N ILE A 715 -0.92 9.70 28.97
CA ILE A 715 -0.59 8.47 28.24
C ILE A 715 0.21 7.56 29.17
N GLU A 716 -0.17 6.29 29.26
CA GLU A 716 0.51 5.24 29.99
C GLU A 716 0.79 4.08 29.05
N ALA A 717 2.01 3.55 29.05
CA ALA A 717 2.34 2.37 28.27
C ALA A 717 2.94 1.28 29.16
N LYS A 718 2.87 0.03 28.69
CA LYS A 718 3.57 -1.12 29.22
C LYS A 718 4.35 -1.74 28.07
N ILE A 719 5.67 -1.74 28.14
CA ILE A 719 6.57 -2.03 27.02
C ILE A 719 7.51 -3.17 27.41
N LYS A 720 7.62 -4.20 26.57
CA LYS A 720 8.61 -5.28 26.71
C LYS A 720 9.99 -4.71 26.41
N THR A 721 10.84 -4.70 27.42
CA THR A 721 12.22 -4.22 27.32
C THR A 721 13.01 -4.66 28.54
N ASN A 722 14.22 -5.17 28.34
CA ASN A 722 15.19 -5.42 29.40
C ASN A 722 16.18 -4.27 29.60
N SER A 723 16.17 -3.27 28.71
CA SER A 723 16.83 -1.98 28.94
C SER A 723 15.95 -1.02 29.75
N LYS A 724 16.55 0.08 30.22
CA LYS A 724 15.89 1.12 31.03
C LYS A 724 15.88 2.51 30.35
N PRO A 725 15.40 2.64 29.10
CA PRO A 725 15.46 3.90 28.39
C PRO A 725 14.40 4.90 28.91
N LEU A 726 14.65 6.17 28.64
CA LEU A 726 13.58 7.18 28.61
C LEU A 726 12.91 7.15 27.23
N PHE A 727 11.64 7.49 27.18
CA PHE A 727 10.81 7.38 25.99
C PHE A 727 10.16 8.71 25.60
N VAL A 728 9.97 8.88 24.30
CA VAL A 728 9.17 9.93 23.66
C VAL A 728 8.12 9.30 22.76
N ILE A 729 7.05 10.04 22.48
CA ILE A 729 5.97 9.61 21.57
C ILE A 729 5.99 10.51 20.35
N GLU A 730 5.98 9.91 19.17
CA GLU A 730 5.75 10.58 17.91
C GLU A 730 4.31 10.35 17.45
N PHE A 731 3.66 11.41 16.99
CA PHE A 731 2.27 11.44 16.56
C PHE A 731 2.19 11.76 15.07
N HIS A 732 1.70 10.80 14.28
CA HIS A 732 1.65 10.87 12.82
C HIS A 732 0.20 10.74 12.34
N SER A 733 -0.21 11.57 11.39
CA SER A 733 -1.50 11.41 10.70
C SER A 733 -1.51 12.22 9.40
N SER A 734 -2.32 11.78 8.44
CA SER A 734 -2.59 12.55 7.22
C SER A 734 -3.35 13.87 7.50
N CYS A 735 -4.01 13.97 8.65
CA CYS A 735 -4.72 15.18 9.05
C CYS A 735 -3.83 16.24 9.71
N LEU A 736 -2.53 15.98 9.92
CA LEU A 736 -1.58 16.90 10.55
C LEU A 736 -0.61 17.48 9.52
N GLU A 737 -0.32 18.77 9.61
CA GLU A 737 0.67 19.40 8.73
C GLU A 737 2.11 18.97 9.07
N LYS A 738 2.37 18.74 10.36
CA LYS A 738 3.63 18.27 10.90
C LYS A 738 3.37 17.19 11.96
N MET A 739 4.29 16.23 12.04
CA MET A 739 4.30 15.24 13.11
C MET A 739 4.42 15.95 14.49
N GLY A 740 3.63 15.50 15.46
CA GLY A 740 3.77 15.91 16.85
C GLY A 740 4.83 15.07 17.58
N LYS A 741 5.51 15.64 18.58
CA LYS A 741 6.45 14.90 19.44
C LYS A 741 6.25 15.28 20.89
N SER A 742 6.21 14.30 21.79
CA SER A 742 6.21 14.55 23.23
C SER A 742 7.61 14.87 23.75
N ASN A 743 7.67 15.50 24.93
CA ASN A 743 8.88 15.46 25.76
C ASN A 743 9.02 14.06 26.40
N GLN A 744 10.17 13.81 27.03
CA GLN A 744 10.44 12.52 27.70
C GLN A 744 9.45 12.24 28.84
N ASN A 745 9.17 10.96 29.09
CA ASN A 745 8.32 10.52 30.19
C ASN A 745 8.92 10.81 31.58
N SER A 746 8.08 10.78 32.62
CA SER A 746 8.49 10.83 34.03
C SER A 746 8.97 9.45 34.51
N ILE A 747 9.76 9.42 35.60
CA ILE A 747 10.56 8.27 36.08
C ILE A 747 9.77 6.94 36.15
N PRO A 748 10.36 5.80 35.76
CA PRO A 748 9.63 4.59 35.36
C PRO A 748 9.28 3.69 36.56
N GLY A 749 8.05 3.17 36.57
CA GLY A 749 7.74 1.94 37.30
C GLY A 749 8.28 0.74 36.51
N TYR A 750 9.40 0.15 36.95
CA TYR A 750 9.85 -1.16 36.43
C TYR A 750 9.27 -2.26 37.31
N SER A 751 8.48 -3.16 36.72
CA SER A 751 8.02 -4.37 37.40
C SER A 751 8.76 -5.59 36.85
N LYS A 752 9.26 -6.45 37.74
CA LYS A 752 9.82 -7.74 37.35
C LYS A 752 8.66 -8.73 37.16
N ALA A 753 8.60 -9.40 36.02
CA ALA A 753 7.86 -10.65 35.96
C ALA A 753 8.58 -11.69 36.84
N SER A 754 7.85 -12.52 37.58
CA SER A 754 8.42 -13.54 38.45
C SER A 754 9.27 -14.55 37.66
N GLY A 755 10.54 -14.72 38.05
CA GLY A 755 11.52 -15.63 37.42
C GLY A 755 12.54 -14.94 36.51
N ASN A 756 13.43 -15.69 35.85
CA ASN A 756 14.42 -15.22 34.86
C ASN A 756 13.75 -14.78 33.52
N LYS A 757 12.69 -13.97 33.54
CA LYS A 757 11.89 -13.62 32.34
C LYS A 757 11.70 -12.11 32.16
N ILE A 758 11.64 -11.72 30.88
CA ILE A 758 11.42 -10.40 30.25
C ILE A 758 10.88 -9.30 31.20
N LEU A 759 11.60 -8.17 31.26
CA LEU A 759 11.21 -6.97 31.99
C LEU A 759 10.17 -6.15 31.21
N TYR A 760 9.32 -5.43 31.96
CA TYR A 760 8.40 -4.45 31.40
C TYR A 760 8.70 -3.04 31.95
N ALA A 761 8.86 -2.08 31.05
CA ALA A 761 8.86 -0.66 31.38
C ALA A 761 7.43 -0.13 31.38
N SER A 762 7.08 0.71 32.37
CA SER A 762 5.77 1.35 32.45
C SER A 762 5.90 2.88 32.41
N PRO A 763 6.24 3.48 31.26
CA PRO A 763 6.38 4.93 31.15
C PRO A 763 5.02 5.66 31.16
N GLU A 764 5.04 6.86 31.73
CA GLU A 764 3.88 7.76 31.84
C GLU A 764 4.22 9.17 31.33
N TRP A 765 3.32 9.71 30.50
CA TRP A 765 3.35 11.09 30.02
C TRP A 765 2.12 11.83 30.52
N GLY A 766 2.34 12.86 31.35
CA GLY A 766 1.30 13.79 31.74
C GLY A 766 1.12 14.92 30.72
N ARG A 767 0.00 15.65 30.83
CA ARG A 767 -0.37 16.78 29.96
C ARG A 767 0.75 17.78 29.69
N GLN A 768 1.61 18.06 30.67
CA GLN A 768 2.71 19.03 30.57
C GLN A 768 3.82 18.62 29.60
N VAL A 769 3.96 17.32 29.29
CA VAL A 769 4.96 16.80 28.34
C VAL A 769 4.35 16.38 27.00
N LEU A 770 3.03 16.44 26.85
CA LEU A 770 2.31 16.06 25.65
C LEU A 770 1.99 17.28 24.78
N PRO A 771 2.14 17.19 23.45
CA PRO A 771 1.82 18.29 22.56
C PRO A 771 0.31 18.39 22.34
N LYS A 772 -0.18 19.61 22.11
CA LYS A 772 -1.45 19.80 21.39
C LYS A 772 -1.21 19.59 19.90
N LEU A 773 -2.12 18.90 19.22
CA LEU A 773 -2.06 18.71 17.76
C LEU A 773 -3.19 19.49 17.09
N TYR A 774 -2.91 20.02 15.90
CA TYR A 774 -3.83 20.89 15.16
C TYR A 774 -4.11 20.27 13.78
N PRO A 775 -5.31 19.70 13.58
CA PRO A 775 -5.69 19.18 12.28
C PRO A 775 -5.79 20.26 11.21
N ILE A 776 -5.47 19.91 9.97
CA ILE A 776 -5.48 20.82 8.82
C ILE A 776 -6.92 21.27 8.47
N ILE A 777 -7.89 20.39 8.72
CA ILE A 777 -9.32 20.62 8.46
C ILE A 777 -10.10 20.42 9.77
N PRO A 778 -10.69 21.50 10.33
CA PRO A 778 -11.43 21.48 11.58
C PRO A 778 -12.91 21.11 11.38
N ASP A 779 -13.20 20.13 10.51
CA ASP A 779 -14.56 19.68 10.20
C ASP A 779 -14.82 18.31 10.84
N ARG A 780 -15.99 18.15 11.49
CA ARG A 780 -16.36 16.92 12.19
C ARG A 780 -16.45 15.71 11.25
N ASP A 781 -17.03 15.89 10.07
CA ASP A 781 -17.24 14.82 9.08
C ASP A 781 -15.90 14.35 8.49
N TYR A 782 -14.95 15.26 8.33
CA TYR A 782 -13.57 14.92 7.99
C TYR A 782 -12.87 14.16 9.13
N LEU A 783 -12.89 14.72 10.35
CA LEU A 783 -12.10 14.25 11.49
C LEU A 783 -12.53 12.89 12.00
N GLN A 784 -13.83 12.57 11.97
CA GLN A 784 -14.33 11.28 12.45
C GLN A 784 -13.81 10.08 11.62
N ASN A 785 -13.30 10.35 10.41
CA ASN A 785 -12.74 9.34 9.52
C ASN A 785 -11.20 9.31 9.55
N GLN A 786 -10.56 10.07 10.45
CA GLN A 786 -9.11 10.13 10.57
C GLN A 786 -8.60 9.21 11.67
N HIS A 787 -7.35 8.81 11.49
CA HIS A 787 -6.59 8.01 12.44
C HIS A 787 -5.30 8.71 12.83
N LEU A 788 -4.85 8.48 14.06
CA LEU A 788 -3.56 8.94 14.57
C LEU A 788 -2.68 7.73 14.86
N LEU A 789 -1.50 7.70 14.25
CA LEU A 789 -0.49 6.67 14.46
C LEU A 789 0.51 7.17 15.50
N LEU A 790 0.74 6.37 16.54
CA LEU A 790 1.68 6.65 17.62
C LEU A 790 2.86 5.70 17.50
N ALA A 791 4.08 6.23 17.64
CA ALA A 791 5.29 5.43 17.79
C ALA A 791 5.99 5.83 19.10
N ILE A 792 6.20 4.86 19.99
CA ILE A 792 6.96 5.07 21.23
C ILE A 792 8.43 4.79 20.93
N LYS A 793 9.28 5.80 21.09
CA LYS A 793 10.71 5.71 20.77
C LYS A 793 11.58 5.95 22.00
N SER A 794 12.72 5.28 22.06
CA SER A 794 13.76 5.60 23.05
C SER A 794 14.38 6.97 22.77
N VAL A 795 14.69 7.74 23.82
CA VAL A 795 15.41 9.02 23.71
C VAL A 795 16.83 8.81 23.21
N ASP A 796 17.48 7.74 23.66
CA ASP A 796 18.92 7.53 23.44
C ASP A 796 19.22 7.01 22.03
N SER A 797 18.38 6.09 21.55
CA SER A 797 18.57 5.45 20.25
C SER A 797 17.59 5.92 19.19
N ASP A 798 16.49 6.58 19.55
CA ASP A 798 15.37 6.93 18.65
C ASP A 798 14.79 5.69 17.90
N GLU A 799 15.04 4.49 18.43
CA GLU A 799 14.40 3.27 17.96
C GLU A 799 12.99 3.14 18.51
N SER A 800 12.09 2.58 17.69
CA SER A 800 10.72 2.31 18.12
C SER A 800 10.66 1.08 19.02
N TYR A 801 9.85 1.18 20.06
CA TYR A 801 9.55 0.12 21.01
C TYR A 801 8.13 -0.40 20.86
N GLY A 802 7.34 0.23 20.00
CA GLY A 802 5.97 -0.14 19.76
C GLY A 802 5.20 0.98 19.09
N GLU A 803 4.39 0.60 18.12
CA GLU A 803 3.47 1.45 17.39
C GLU A 803 2.03 1.03 17.65
N CYS A 804 1.11 1.99 17.55
CA CYS A 804 -0.32 1.71 17.52
C CYS A 804 -1.09 2.76 16.71
N CYS A 805 -2.34 2.45 16.39
CA CYS A 805 -3.25 3.31 15.66
C CYS A 805 -4.49 3.65 16.51
N ILE A 806 -4.92 4.91 16.49
CA ILE A 806 -6.09 5.42 17.21
C ILE A 806 -7.08 5.98 16.20
N SER A 807 -8.36 5.64 16.35
CA SER A 807 -9.46 6.28 15.63
C SER A 807 -9.85 7.59 16.32
N LEU A 808 -9.99 8.68 15.58
CA LEU A 808 -10.47 9.94 16.14
C LEU A 808 -11.98 9.98 16.36
N LYS A 809 -12.75 9.04 15.78
CA LYS A 809 -14.22 9.04 15.77
C LYS A 809 -14.83 9.20 17.16
N ALA A 810 -14.44 8.32 18.08
CA ALA A 810 -14.94 8.33 19.46
C ALA A 810 -14.27 9.43 20.32
N MET A 811 -13.20 10.04 19.83
CA MET A 811 -12.44 11.05 20.57
C MET A 811 -12.98 12.47 20.33
N ILE A 812 -13.85 12.69 19.35
CA ILE A 812 -14.53 13.99 19.13
C ILE A 812 -15.62 14.19 20.18
N ALA A 813 -15.23 14.76 21.31
CA ALA A 813 -16.06 14.98 22.48
C ALA A 813 -15.62 16.24 23.25
N ASP A 814 -16.52 16.81 24.05
CA ASP A 814 -16.21 17.95 24.92
C ASP A 814 -15.38 17.54 26.15
N THR A 815 -15.47 16.27 26.55
CA THR A 815 -14.76 15.71 27.69
C THR A 815 -13.74 14.66 27.25
N PRO A 816 -12.63 14.48 28.00
CA PRO A 816 -11.63 13.47 27.70
C PRO A 816 -12.23 12.06 27.64
N GLN A 817 -11.82 11.29 26.65
CA GLN A 817 -12.17 9.90 26.44
C GLN A 817 -10.92 9.04 26.61
N THR A 818 -11.10 7.80 27.05
CA THR A 818 -10.00 6.84 27.19
C THR A 818 -9.97 5.91 25.99
N PHE A 819 -8.77 5.63 25.48
CA PHE A 819 -8.55 4.54 24.53
C PHE A 819 -7.43 3.62 25.02
N THR A 820 -7.50 2.36 24.62
CA THR A 820 -6.46 1.37 24.85
C THR A 820 -6.09 0.67 23.54
N ALA A 821 -4.80 0.37 23.37
CA ALA A 821 -4.29 -0.29 22.18
C ALA A 821 -3.14 -1.25 22.52
N LYS A 822 -2.99 -2.30 21.73
CA LYS A 822 -1.75 -3.09 21.72
C LYS A 822 -0.66 -2.29 21.01
N LEU A 823 0.57 -2.44 21.49
CA LEU A 823 1.75 -1.95 20.81
C LEU A 823 2.36 -3.10 20.01
N THR A 824 2.65 -2.84 18.74
CA THR A 824 3.34 -3.78 17.86
C THR A 824 4.62 -3.16 17.33
N HIS A 825 5.64 -3.96 17.05
CA HIS A 825 6.80 -3.51 16.29
C HIS A 825 7.26 -4.64 15.37
N SER A 826 7.42 -4.37 14.08
CA SER A 826 7.85 -5.38 13.10
C SER A 826 7.02 -6.67 13.13
N GLY A 827 5.71 -6.53 13.32
CA GLY A 827 4.77 -7.66 13.37
C GLY A 827 4.72 -8.43 14.71
N GLU A 828 5.48 -8.01 15.72
CA GLU A 828 5.48 -8.61 17.07
C GLU A 828 4.72 -7.75 18.07
N GLU A 829 4.03 -8.36 19.04
CA GLU A 829 3.42 -7.62 20.15
C GLU A 829 4.49 -7.20 21.17
N THR A 830 4.74 -5.90 21.27
CA THR A 830 5.76 -5.34 22.17
C THR A 830 5.17 -4.75 23.45
N GLY A 831 3.85 -4.62 23.58
CA GLY A 831 3.26 -4.04 24.76
C GLY A 831 1.81 -3.59 24.62
N SER A 832 1.42 -2.63 25.46
CA SER A 832 0.11 -1.99 25.43
C SER A 832 0.22 -0.51 25.78
N LEU A 833 -0.71 0.31 25.30
CA LEU A 833 -0.84 1.73 25.61
C LEU A 833 -2.28 2.06 26.01
N SER A 834 -2.43 2.93 27.00
CA SER A 834 -3.68 3.55 27.43
C SER A 834 -3.50 5.06 27.40
N ALA A 835 -4.50 5.79 26.95
CA ALA A 835 -4.42 7.24 26.93
C ALA A 835 -5.78 7.91 27.06
N GLU A 836 -5.75 9.08 27.69
CA GLU A 836 -6.89 9.95 27.93
C GLU A 836 -6.76 11.19 27.03
N MET A 837 -7.69 11.37 26.09
CA MET A 837 -7.62 12.43 25.08
C MET A 837 -9.01 12.88 24.61
N HIS A 838 -9.09 14.05 23.98
CA HIS A 838 -10.25 14.44 23.19
C HIS A 838 -9.85 15.33 22.01
N VAL A 839 -10.76 15.43 21.04
CA VAL A 839 -10.69 16.33 19.90
C VAL A 839 -11.72 17.44 20.12
N LYS A 840 -11.26 18.64 20.50
CA LYS A 840 -12.10 19.80 20.76
C LYS A 840 -12.27 20.62 19.48
N LEU A 841 -13.51 20.77 19.03
CA LEU A 841 -13.90 21.72 17.98
C LEU A 841 -14.09 23.10 18.61
N LEU A 842 -13.41 24.13 18.09
CA LEU A 842 -13.43 25.49 18.62
C LEU A 842 -14.51 26.30 17.88
N ASN A 843 -15.57 26.66 18.58
CA ASN A 843 -16.59 27.58 18.08
C ASN A 843 -16.11 29.03 18.16
N ALA A 844 -16.61 29.89 17.26
CA ALA A 844 -16.26 31.31 17.14
C ALA A 844 -16.42 32.16 18.42
N GLY A 845 -17.12 31.66 19.45
CA GLY A 845 -17.35 32.35 20.73
C GLY A 845 -16.37 32.01 21.86
N ASP A 846 -15.53 30.98 21.72
CA ASP A 846 -14.61 30.53 22.79
C ASP A 846 -13.31 31.36 22.86
N GLY A 847 -13.17 32.38 21.99
CA GLY A 847 -11.98 33.24 21.86
C GLY A 847 -11.95 34.47 22.77
N THR A 848 -12.98 34.73 23.58
CA THR A 848 -13.01 35.89 24.50
C THR A 848 -13.34 35.48 25.92
N ALA A 849 -12.33 35.02 26.68
CA ALA A 849 -12.07 35.40 28.08
C ALA A 849 -11.07 34.45 28.75
N SER A 850 -9.80 34.87 28.87
CA SER A 850 -9.03 34.79 30.12
C SER A 850 -7.74 35.63 29.99
N SER A 851 -7.92 36.90 29.66
CA SER A 851 -6.99 37.93 30.13
C SER A 851 -7.62 38.57 31.37
N SER A 852 -7.59 37.86 32.50
CA SER A 852 -7.74 38.54 33.78
C SER A 852 -6.41 39.19 34.11
N ARG A 853 -6.24 40.43 33.64
CA ARG A 853 -5.36 41.41 34.29
C ARG A 853 -5.78 41.48 35.76
N GLY A 854 -5.04 40.80 36.62
CA GLY A 854 -5.10 41.02 38.06
C GLY A 854 -4.62 42.44 38.33
N LEU A 855 -5.55 43.31 38.69
CA LEU A 855 -5.28 44.64 39.18
C LEU A 855 -4.39 44.54 40.42
N ILE A 856 -3.24 45.19 40.31
CA ILE A 856 -2.34 45.53 41.42
C ILE A 856 -3.15 46.40 42.39
N LYS A 857 -3.26 45.95 43.64
CA LYS A 857 -3.41 46.84 44.79
C LYS A 857 -2.10 46.77 45.56
N GLU A 858 -1.35 47.87 45.49
CA GLU A 858 -0.32 48.21 46.47
C GLU A 858 -1.02 48.59 47.79
N ASP A 859 -0.40 48.17 48.90
CA ASP A 859 -0.35 48.77 50.23
C ASP A 859 0.50 47.78 51.05
N ASP A 860 1.83 47.91 51.02
CA ASP A 860 2.65 48.70 51.95
C ASP A 860 2.72 48.03 53.34
N ASP A 861 3.85 47.36 53.61
CA ASP A 861 4.65 47.55 54.83
C ASP A 861 5.71 46.44 55.00
N GLY A 862 6.92 46.87 55.38
CA GLY A 862 7.71 46.10 56.33
C GLY A 862 8.81 45.20 55.78
N ASP A 863 9.74 45.84 55.08
CA ASP A 863 11.20 45.72 55.18
C ASP A 863 11.81 44.71 56.20
N VAL A 864 13.01 44.23 55.82
CA VAL A 864 14.17 43.83 56.65
C VAL A 864 14.73 42.40 56.38
N ASN A 865 15.79 42.40 55.55
CA ASN A 865 17.10 41.74 55.70
C ASN A 865 17.20 40.21 55.87
N MET A 866 18.29 39.55 55.46
CA MET A 866 19.39 39.79 54.53
C MET A 866 20.16 38.45 54.51
N ASN A 867 20.61 38.04 53.32
CA ASN A 867 21.96 37.53 53.04
C ASN A 867 22.68 36.57 54.02
N LYS A 868 22.98 35.35 53.53
CA LYS A 868 24.34 34.78 53.29
C LYS A 868 24.29 33.23 53.38
N LEU A 869 24.58 32.53 52.29
CA LEU A 869 25.91 32.03 51.86
C LEU A 869 26.53 30.96 52.77
N ALA A 870 26.81 29.83 52.14
CA ALA A 870 28.01 28.99 52.26
C ALA A 870 28.01 27.77 53.22
N VAL A 871 28.19 26.61 52.57
CA VAL A 871 29.22 25.58 52.84
C VAL A 871 28.85 24.39 53.77
N LYS A 872 29.01 23.19 53.17
CA LYS A 872 29.10 21.82 53.74
C LYS A 872 30.25 21.71 54.79
N PRO A 873 30.64 20.56 55.41
CA PRO A 873 30.19 19.16 55.25
C PRO A 873 30.10 18.33 56.57
N GLY A 874 29.70 17.07 56.43
CA GLY A 874 30.49 15.96 57.00
C GLY A 874 29.87 15.08 58.08
N LYS A 875 29.72 13.78 57.70
CA LYS A 875 30.00 12.55 58.49
C LYS A 875 29.17 12.33 59.77
N ALA A 876 28.93 11.12 60.24
CA ALA A 876 28.86 9.75 59.73
C ALA A 876 28.33 8.92 60.91
N ALA A 877 27.81 7.74 60.57
CA ALA A 877 27.91 6.50 61.34
C ALA A 877 26.92 6.21 62.50
N ARG A 878 26.30 5.02 62.32
CA ARG A 878 26.14 3.91 63.29
C ARG A 878 25.08 4.12 64.39
N ARG A 879 24.34 3.11 64.85
CA ARG A 879 24.12 1.67 64.56
C ARG A 879 23.07 1.22 65.60
N LYS A 880 22.24 0.22 65.24
CA LYS A 880 21.69 -0.83 66.14
C LYS A 880 20.69 -0.34 67.22
N SER A 881 19.68 -1.07 67.68
CA SER A 881 19.12 -2.42 67.47
C SER A 881 17.95 -2.59 68.47
N CYS A 882 17.27 -3.74 68.41
CA CYS A 882 16.29 -4.32 69.35
C CYS A 882 14.83 -3.96 69.01
N LYS A 883 14.00 -4.85 68.43
CA LYS A 883 13.55 -6.22 68.79
C LYS A 883 12.84 -6.33 70.15
N VAL A 884 11.77 -7.14 70.07
CA VAL A 884 11.01 -7.92 71.08
C VAL A 884 9.57 -7.41 71.19
N ALA A 885 8.60 -8.05 70.50
CA ALA A 885 7.79 -9.24 70.88
C ALA A 885 6.66 -8.88 71.86
N LYS A 886 5.49 -9.55 71.98
CA LYS A 886 4.77 -10.67 71.35
C LYS A 886 3.38 -10.65 72.02
N GLY A 887 2.34 -11.18 71.38
CA GLY A 887 1.12 -11.70 72.03
C GLY A 887 -0.13 -11.42 71.21
N THR A 888 -0.70 -12.38 70.44
CA THR A 888 -1.68 -13.43 70.85
C THR A 888 -2.96 -12.84 71.45
N SER A 889 -4.20 -13.14 71.07
CA SER A 889 -4.83 -14.18 70.21
C SER A 889 -6.36 -13.91 70.15
N LEU A 890 -7.06 -14.61 69.25
CA LEU A 890 -8.51 -15.00 69.24
C LEU A 890 -9.42 -14.37 68.15
N ASP A 891 -9.55 -15.01 66.98
CA ASP A 891 -10.63 -15.96 66.57
C ASP A 891 -12.03 -15.75 67.21
N ILE A 892 -13.22 -15.72 66.57
CA ILE A 892 -13.78 -16.08 65.24
C ILE A 892 -15.21 -15.39 65.11
N PRO A 893 -16.16 -15.79 64.21
CA PRO A 893 -16.52 -15.30 62.86
C PRO A 893 -17.89 -14.56 62.75
N VAL A 894 -18.31 -14.16 61.54
CA VAL A 894 -19.49 -14.72 60.81
C VAL A 894 -19.78 -13.90 59.53
N ASN A 895 -19.72 -14.63 58.40
CA ASN A 895 -20.40 -14.48 57.11
C ASN A 895 -21.71 -13.65 57.07
N THR A 896 -21.91 -12.82 56.03
CA THR A 896 -22.72 -13.16 54.83
C THR A 896 -23.03 -11.93 53.96
N GLU A 897 -22.70 -12.07 52.67
CA GLU A 897 -23.42 -11.64 51.46
C GLU A 897 -24.47 -10.52 51.52
N ARG A 898 -24.27 -9.47 50.69
CA ARG A 898 -24.79 -9.42 49.31
C ARG A 898 -24.04 -8.40 48.47
#